data_AF-A0A7S4KJ92-F1
#
_entry.id   AF-A0A7S4KJ92-F1
#
_cell.length_a   1.000
_cell.length_b   1.000
_cell.length_c   1.000
_cell.angle_alpha   90.00
_cell.angle_beta   90.00
_cell.angle_gamma   90.00
#
_symmetry.space_group_name_H-M   'P 1'
#
loop_
_entity.id
_entity.type
_entity.pdbx_description
1 polymer ?
#
loop_
_entity_poly.entity_id
_entity_poly.type
_entity_poly.pdbx_seq_one_letter_code
_entity_poly.pdbx_strand_id
1 'polypeptide(L)'
;MPSLETETLILEDCHLKALDAVPLCVTITDYSEPPKNIWANASYLSTVGVSFDAFVSQDVLSRLDAEEKERWKARYQKVQVERQMLIEKDIVPAGKENISVEAIYGPASVKRIAKDGQAGETIECVMTVRWPLDIRRQLEENTKYMTSLLECSPYPLCFFTFDGHLITCNPAAVGVFGKTIWLQSDIFGMSERERRGLNDQVPAISSSGSFSIERTERRTAYENMMEALSEEGSSYEVDLPIKRENEDGTSELWYCRIFAQRQKDPFTGEPIIMISHQDVTNLRKVECELGRLEMSEHTRQHIVKQHDSDVAGSLMVLLGEDWNFLYDGGTMSDARSDGEGDGDGTPRSLESTVSANSAGLSSKPMQLQGLRACLERADDWDFNVFDLEREADGLPLQVLCWHVFMKHNLIEEFHLDQVKFVNFLRTIESGHSDNPYHNATHVADVVQSMHCLLVKGGVGKFVGKLEILAGLLASCIHDFEHRGFNNDFLVKTQDDWAIDSNDKSPNESHHLSSSFRILRQPECNFLHQMPQAQQAHLRKLVIDMVMATDMGEHMAIVSKLKSDLQKRLENPDDDIGSDPPDALKTLILQGAIKVADIGHLYADHEVHIQWSERLEEEMWRQGDVEKQREMKISFLMDREKPGVTKSQPGFVDFVVRPLFDTWCACFPESKVLLERIDRNYEYWKSKEKEHHDNKA
;
A
#
# COMPACT_ATOMS: atom_id res chain seq x y z
N MET A 1 -25.17 -26.00 -2.99
CA MET A 1 -25.81 -27.10 -3.74
C MET A 1 -27.29 -27.09 -3.43
N PRO A 2 -28.19 -27.14 -4.42
CA PRO A 2 -29.62 -27.16 -4.13
C PRO A 2 -29.94 -28.45 -3.35
N SER A 3 -30.74 -28.32 -2.30
CA SER A 3 -31.32 -29.44 -1.58
C SER A 3 -32.14 -30.28 -2.55
N LEU A 4 -31.59 -31.41 -2.99
CA LEU A 4 -32.26 -32.34 -3.90
C LEU A 4 -33.34 -33.11 -3.14
N GLU A 5 -34.53 -32.50 -3.08
CA GLU A 5 -35.78 -33.25 -2.96
C GLU A 5 -35.90 -34.18 -4.19
N THR A 6 -36.56 -35.32 -4.02
CA THR A 6 -36.69 -36.45 -4.96
C THR A 6 -37.43 -36.12 -6.25
N GLU A 7 -36.91 -35.21 -7.06
CA GLU A 7 -37.36 -34.92 -8.43
C GLU A 7 -36.42 -35.55 -9.46
N THR A 8 -36.99 -36.19 -10.48
CA THR A 8 -36.21 -36.75 -11.60
C THR A 8 -35.62 -35.61 -12.43
N LEU A 9 -34.30 -35.61 -12.60
CA LEU A 9 -33.58 -34.56 -13.34
C LEU A 9 -33.67 -34.81 -14.85
N ILE A 10 -34.29 -33.89 -15.60
CA ILE A 10 -34.29 -33.94 -17.08
C ILE A 10 -33.11 -33.12 -17.60
N LEU A 11 -32.16 -33.78 -18.26
CA LEU A 11 -30.95 -33.17 -18.83
C LEU A 11 -31.09 -32.99 -20.34
N GLU A 12 -30.85 -31.77 -20.80
CA GLU A 12 -30.74 -31.41 -22.21
C GLU A 12 -29.26 -31.17 -22.55
N ASP A 13 -28.89 -31.18 -23.84
CA ASP A 13 -27.49 -31.03 -24.28
C ASP A 13 -26.82 -29.74 -23.74
N CYS A 14 -27.59 -28.68 -23.49
CA CYS A 14 -27.09 -27.45 -22.87
C CYS A 14 -26.71 -27.64 -21.38
N HIS A 15 -27.44 -28.49 -20.65
CA HIS A 15 -27.16 -28.80 -19.25
C HIS A 15 -25.90 -29.66 -19.10
N LEU A 16 -25.61 -30.55 -20.05
CA LEU A 16 -24.37 -31.33 -20.05
C LEU A 16 -23.13 -30.43 -20.16
N LYS A 17 -23.17 -29.39 -20.99
CA LYS A 17 -22.08 -28.40 -21.07
C LYS A 17 -21.89 -27.62 -19.77
N ALA A 18 -22.97 -27.35 -19.05
CA ALA A 18 -22.88 -26.71 -17.74
C ALA A 18 -22.21 -27.63 -16.71
N LEU A 19 -22.46 -28.94 -16.77
CA LEU A 19 -21.82 -29.94 -15.91
C LEU A 19 -20.31 -30.10 -16.20
N ASP A 20 -19.85 -29.82 -17.41
CA ASP A 20 -18.41 -29.75 -17.72
C ASP A 20 -17.69 -28.61 -17.00
N ALA A 21 -18.40 -27.53 -16.64
CA ALA A 21 -17.86 -26.45 -15.83
C ALA A 21 -17.87 -26.77 -14.31
N VAL A 22 -18.46 -27.90 -13.90
CA VAL A 22 -18.54 -28.30 -12.50
C VAL A 22 -17.33 -29.18 -12.15
N PRO A 23 -16.63 -28.93 -11.03
CA PRO A 23 -15.41 -29.64 -10.64
C PRO A 23 -15.60 -31.11 -10.24
N LEU A 24 -16.83 -31.53 -10.03
CA LEU A 24 -17.17 -32.85 -9.53
C LEU A 24 -17.02 -33.90 -10.63
N CYS A 25 -16.69 -35.14 -10.27
CA CYS A 25 -16.67 -36.24 -11.22
C CYS A 25 -18.12 -36.69 -11.50
N VAL A 26 -18.63 -36.41 -12.70
CA VAL A 26 -20.02 -36.74 -13.08
C VAL A 26 -20.03 -37.74 -14.23
N THR A 27 -20.80 -38.82 -14.08
CA THR A 27 -21.06 -39.80 -15.15
C THR A 27 -22.55 -40.06 -15.30
N ILE A 28 -22.99 -40.25 -16.54
CA ILE A 28 -24.35 -40.65 -16.88
C ILE A 28 -24.27 -41.98 -17.61
N THR A 29 -24.95 -42.98 -17.06
CA THR A 29 -24.95 -44.34 -17.60
C THR A 29 -26.38 -44.80 -17.82
N ASP A 30 -26.63 -45.35 -19.01
CA ASP A 30 -27.84 -46.11 -19.33
C ASP A 30 -27.71 -47.49 -18.70
N TYR A 31 -28.71 -47.85 -17.91
CA TYR A 31 -28.81 -49.14 -17.25
C TYR A 31 -29.71 -50.13 -18.03
N SER A 32 -29.93 -49.91 -19.33
CA SER A 32 -30.49 -50.92 -20.22
C SER A 32 -29.56 -52.15 -20.36
N GLU A 33 -30.07 -53.30 -20.81
CA GLU A 33 -29.22 -54.47 -21.12
C GLU A 33 -29.00 -54.56 -22.65
N PRO A 34 -27.77 -54.40 -23.18
CA PRO A 34 -26.51 -54.17 -22.49
C PRO A 34 -26.31 -52.69 -22.10
N PRO A 35 -25.71 -52.40 -20.92
CA PRO A 35 -25.60 -51.05 -20.40
C PRO A 35 -24.53 -50.25 -21.10
N LYS A 36 -24.77 -48.94 -21.19
CA LYS A 36 -23.96 -48.03 -22.00
C LYS A 36 -23.67 -46.75 -21.23
N ASN A 37 -22.40 -46.36 -21.23
CA ASN A 37 -22.03 -45.03 -20.77
C ASN A 37 -22.52 -44.00 -21.78
N ILE A 38 -23.33 -43.05 -21.34
CA ILE A 38 -23.90 -42.01 -22.21
C ILE A 38 -22.98 -40.80 -22.23
N TRP A 39 -22.51 -40.37 -21.07
CA TRP A 39 -21.75 -39.13 -20.94
C TRP A 39 -20.90 -39.11 -19.66
N ALA A 40 -19.78 -38.40 -19.69
CA ALA A 40 -18.98 -38.06 -18.52
C ALA A 40 -18.35 -36.69 -18.71
N ASN A 41 -18.18 -35.96 -17.60
CA ASN A 41 -17.56 -34.66 -17.65
C ASN A 41 -16.03 -34.75 -17.76
N ALA A 42 -15.39 -33.66 -18.19
CA ALA A 42 -13.94 -33.61 -18.37
C ALA A 42 -13.14 -34.01 -17.12
N SER A 43 -13.61 -33.60 -15.93
CA SER A 43 -13.00 -33.94 -14.63
C SER A 43 -12.93 -35.46 -14.41
N TYR A 44 -14.02 -36.19 -14.68
CA TYR A 44 -14.03 -37.64 -14.58
C TYR A 44 -13.09 -38.29 -15.59
N LEU A 45 -13.17 -37.91 -16.88
CA LEU A 45 -12.35 -38.48 -17.95
C LEU A 45 -10.86 -38.30 -17.70
N SER A 46 -10.46 -37.13 -17.19
CA SER A 46 -9.10 -36.84 -16.74
C SER A 46 -8.67 -37.75 -15.58
N THR A 47 -9.54 -37.89 -14.57
CA THR A 47 -9.28 -38.72 -13.38
C THR A 47 -9.02 -40.19 -13.71
N VAL A 48 -9.81 -40.76 -14.63
CA VAL A 48 -9.66 -42.17 -15.06
C VAL A 48 -8.72 -42.36 -16.27
N GLY A 49 -8.24 -41.25 -16.87
CA GLY A 49 -7.28 -41.28 -17.97
C GLY A 49 -7.82 -41.91 -19.28
N VAL A 50 -9.10 -41.73 -19.60
CA VAL A 50 -9.72 -42.27 -20.83
C VAL A 50 -10.36 -41.16 -21.67
N SER A 51 -10.33 -41.31 -22.99
CA SER A 51 -11.04 -40.39 -23.89
C SER A 51 -12.55 -40.60 -23.83
N PHE A 52 -13.33 -39.57 -24.18
CA PHE A 52 -14.79 -39.66 -24.23
C PHE A 52 -15.27 -40.78 -25.17
N ASP A 53 -14.69 -40.89 -26.38
CA ASP A 53 -15.04 -41.94 -27.33
C ASP A 53 -14.76 -43.34 -26.79
N ALA A 54 -13.65 -43.51 -26.08
CA ALA A 54 -13.31 -44.76 -25.41
C ALA A 54 -14.23 -45.04 -24.21
N PHE A 55 -14.67 -44.02 -23.49
CA PHE A 55 -15.58 -44.15 -22.35
C PHE A 55 -16.99 -44.58 -22.78
N VAL A 56 -17.53 -43.98 -23.84
CA VAL A 56 -18.85 -44.32 -24.40
C VAL A 56 -18.85 -45.70 -25.08
N SER A 57 -17.71 -46.09 -25.67
CA SER A 57 -17.56 -47.39 -26.33
C SER A 57 -17.23 -48.55 -25.38
N GLN A 58 -17.06 -48.29 -24.07
CA GLN A 58 -16.76 -49.33 -23.09
C GLN A 58 -18.00 -50.18 -22.77
N ASP A 59 -17.81 -51.50 -22.80
CA ASP A 59 -18.78 -52.44 -22.25
C ASP A 59 -18.69 -52.42 -20.71
N VAL A 60 -19.67 -51.79 -20.08
CA VAL A 60 -19.77 -51.58 -18.63
C VAL A 60 -19.77 -52.91 -17.87
N LEU A 61 -20.33 -54.00 -18.42
CA LEU A 61 -20.43 -55.29 -17.73
C LEU A 61 -19.23 -56.21 -17.97
N SER A 62 -18.46 -55.97 -19.03
CA SER A 62 -17.29 -56.81 -19.39
C SER A 62 -16.19 -56.79 -18.33
N ARG A 63 -16.12 -55.72 -17.53
CA ARG A 63 -15.08 -55.49 -16.51
C ARG A 63 -15.49 -55.84 -15.09
N LEU A 64 -16.78 -56.10 -14.85
CA LEU A 64 -17.32 -56.34 -13.52
C LEU A 64 -17.33 -57.83 -13.17
N ASP A 65 -16.98 -58.13 -11.92
CA ASP A 65 -17.13 -59.47 -11.36
C ASP A 65 -18.60 -59.81 -11.04
N ALA A 66 -18.85 -61.03 -10.51
CA ALA A 66 -20.22 -61.48 -10.23
C ALA A 66 -20.91 -60.68 -9.10
N GLU A 67 -20.15 -60.18 -8.12
CA GLU A 67 -20.66 -59.40 -6.99
C GLU A 67 -20.98 -57.97 -7.41
N GLU A 68 -20.12 -57.36 -8.22
CA GLU A 68 -20.30 -56.03 -8.80
C GLU A 68 -21.49 -55.99 -9.76
N LYS A 69 -21.73 -57.08 -10.52
CA LYS A 69 -22.92 -57.23 -11.37
C LYS A 69 -24.22 -57.28 -10.55
N GLU A 70 -24.22 -57.90 -9.38
CA GLU A 70 -25.38 -57.86 -8.48
C GLU A 70 -25.58 -56.48 -7.85
N ARG A 71 -24.51 -55.83 -7.38
CA ARG A 71 -24.58 -54.44 -6.87
C ARG A 71 -25.13 -53.48 -7.91
N TRP A 72 -24.70 -53.64 -9.16
CA TRP A 72 -25.19 -52.85 -10.28
C TRP A 72 -26.70 -53.02 -10.48
N LYS A 73 -27.21 -54.26 -10.44
CA LYS A 73 -28.65 -54.55 -10.56
C LYS A 73 -29.46 -53.99 -9.38
N ALA A 74 -28.90 -54.07 -8.17
CA ALA A 74 -29.54 -53.50 -6.98
C ALA A 74 -29.60 -51.96 -7.04
N ARG A 75 -28.55 -51.29 -7.53
CA ARG A 75 -28.52 -49.84 -7.75
C ARG A 75 -29.58 -49.42 -8.78
N TYR A 76 -29.72 -50.17 -9.88
CA TYR A 76 -30.76 -49.92 -10.88
C TYR A 76 -32.16 -49.97 -10.26
N GLN A 77 -32.46 -51.03 -9.51
CA GLN A 77 -33.77 -51.22 -8.89
C GLN A 77 -34.10 -50.07 -7.92
N LYS A 78 -33.15 -49.67 -7.05
CA LYS A 78 -33.38 -48.59 -6.08
C LYS A 78 -33.46 -47.20 -6.72
N VAL A 79 -32.56 -46.89 -7.65
CA VAL A 79 -32.41 -45.52 -8.18
C VAL A 79 -33.38 -45.26 -9.33
N GLN A 80 -33.53 -46.20 -10.27
CA GLN A 80 -34.40 -46.01 -11.44
C GLN A 80 -35.84 -46.45 -11.19
N VAL A 81 -36.04 -47.62 -10.59
CA VAL A 81 -37.41 -48.18 -10.42
C VAL A 81 -38.08 -47.58 -9.19
N GLU A 82 -37.38 -47.51 -8.06
CA GLU A 82 -37.92 -46.99 -6.80
C GLU A 82 -37.71 -45.47 -6.64
N ARG A 83 -37.00 -44.81 -7.59
CA ARG A 83 -36.70 -43.37 -7.62
C ARG A 83 -36.04 -42.85 -6.33
N GLN A 84 -35.24 -43.68 -5.66
CA GLN A 84 -34.53 -43.30 -4.45
C GLN A 84 -33.11 -42.85 -4.74
N MET A 85 -32.71 -41.72 -4.15
CA MET A 85 -31.30 -41.32 -4.12
C MET A 85 -30.51 -42.27 -3.23
N LEU A 86 -29.34 -42.68 -3.70
CA LEU A 86 -28.49 -43.63 -3.00
C LEU A 86 -27.10 -43.04 -2.85
N ILE A 87 -26.57 -43.10 -1.64
CA ILE A 87 -25.23 -42.59 -1.30
C ILE A 87 -24.38 -43.78 -0.85
N GLU A 88 -23.30 -44.04 -1.56
CA GLU A 88 -22.36 -45.12 -1.24
C GLU A 88 -20.92 -44.62 -1.25
N LYS A 89 -20.05 -45.31 -0.51
CA LYS A 89 -18.60 -45.15 -0.69
C LYS A 89 -18.15 -46.07 -1.80
N ASP A 90 -17.44 -45.51 -2.77
CA ASP A 90 -16.97 -46.20 -3.96
C ASP A 90 -15.46 -45.98 -4.12
N ILE A 91 -14.81 -46.78 -4.97
CA ILE A 91 -13.38 -46.65 -5.25
C ILE A 91 -13.22 -46.43 -6.75
N VAL A 92 -12.63 -45.30 -7.13
CA VAL A 92 -12.32 -45.00 -8.53
C VAL A 92 -10.84 -45.30 -8.79
N PRO A 93 -10.50 -46.16 -9.77
CA PRO A 93 -9.13 -46.36 -10.17
C PRO A 93 -8.62 -45.14 -10.94
N ALA A 94 -7.65 -44.42 -10.37
CA ALA A 94 -7.03 -43.23 -10.94
C ALA A 94 -5.53 -43.52 -11.20
N GLY A 95 -5.23 -44.05 -12.40
CA GLY A 95 -3.86 -44.41 -12.77
C GLY A 95 -3.31 -45.58 -11.93
N LYS A 96 -2.33 -45.31 -11.04
CA LYS A 96 -1.69 -46.33 -10.18
C LYS A 96 -2.29 -46.40 -8.76
N GLU A 97 -3.17 -45.49 -8.39
CA GLU A 97 -3.75 -45.39 -7.05
C GLU A 97 -5.28 -45.44 -7.10
N ASN A 98 -5.87 -45.92 -6.01
CA ASN A 98 -7.32 -46.05 -5.85
C ASN A 98 -7.84 -44.90 -4.97
N ILE A 99 -8.71 -44.06 -5.50
CA ILE A 99 -9.28 -42.92 -4.76
C ILE A 99 -10.59 -43.34 -4.11
N SER A 100 -10.68 -43.15 -2.79
CA SER A 100 -11.93 -43.33 -2.04
C SER A 100 -12.85 -42.14 -2.28
N VAL A 101 -14.01 -42.41 -2.85
CA VAL A 101 -15.01 -41.39 -3.16
C VAL A 101 -16.32 -41.72 -2.46
N GLU A 102 -17.14 -40.70 -2.26
CA GLU A 102 -18.55 -40.90 -1.96
C GLU A 102 -19.35 -40.55 -3.22
N ALA A 103 -20.19 -41.49 -3.64
CA ALA A 103 -20.95 -41.45 -4.87
C ALA A 103 -22.43 -41.29 -4.53
N ILE A 104 -23.05 -40.22 -5.04
CA ILE A 104 -24.50 -40.11 -5.09
C ILE A 104 -24.97 -40.66 -6.44
N TYR A 105 -25.92 -41.58 -6.39
CA TYR A 105 -26.67 -42.07 -7.54
C TYR A 105 -28.08 -41.48 -7.50
N GLY A 106 -28.45 -40.79 -8.58
CA GLY A 106 -29.77 -40.18 -8.74
C GLY A 106 -30.43 -40.57 -10.07
N PRO A 107 -31.78 -40.64 -10.11
CA PRO A 107 -32.50 -40.84 -11.36
C PRO A 107 -32.40 -39.59 -12.25
N ALA A 108 -32.07 -39.79 -13.52
CA ALA A 108 -32.04 -38.74 -14.54
C ALA A 108 -32.66 -39.24 -15.85
N SER A 109 -33.09 -38.30 -16.68
CA SER A 109 -33.61 -38.58 -18.02
C SER A 109 -32.89 -37.66 -18.99
N VAL A 110 -32.17 -38.21 -19.97
CA VAL A 110 -31.48 -37.41 -20.99
C VAL A 110 -32.36 -37.32 -22.23
N LYS A 111 -32.64 -36.08 -22.68
CA LYS A 111 -33.31 -35.81 -23.95
C LYS A 111 -32.29 -35.48 -25.01
N ARG A 112 -32.21 -36.31 -26.04
CA ARG A 112 -31.31 -36.05 -27.18
C ARG A 112 -32.00 -35.11 -28.15
N ILE A 113 -31.42 -33.94 -28.41
CA ILE A 113 -31.97 -32.99 -29.39
C ILE A 113 -31.29 -33.28 -30.74
N ALA A 114 -32.07 -33.62 -31.76
CA ALA A 114 -31.52 -33.81 -33.10
C ALA A 114 -31.07 -32.46 -33.70
N LYS A 115 -30.09 -32.48 -34.61
CA LYS A 115 -29.47 -31.26 -35.20
C LYS A 115 -30.47 -30.32 -35.90
N ASP A 116 -31.67 -30.81 -36.19
CA ASP A 116 -32.80 -30.12 -36.82
C ASP A 116 -33.84 -29.59 -35.81
N GLY A 117 -33.57 -29.68 -34.50
CA GLY A 117 -34.41 -29.10 -33.45
C GLY A 117 -35.66 -29.92 -33.11
N GLN A 118 -35.83 -31.13 -33.66
CA GLN A 118 -36.87 -32.05 -33.21
C GLN A 118 -36.45 -32.78 -31.93
N ALA A 119 -37.37 -32.87 -30.97
CA ALA A 119 -37.16 -33.59 -29.71
C ALA A 119 -36.96 -35.08 -29.99
N GLY A 120 -35.77 -35.60 -29.71
CA GLY A 120 -35.45 -37.02 -29.82
C GLY A 120 -35.95 -37.84 -28.62
N GLU A 121 -35.62 -39.12 -28.64
CA GLU A 121 -35.99 -40.10 -27.62
C GLU A 121 -35.43 -39.70 -26.24
N THR A 122 -36.26 -39.83 -25.20
CA THR A 122 -35.85 -39.61 -23.80
C THR A 122 -35.32 -40.93 -23.25
N ILE A 123 -34.07 -40.94 -22.79
CA ILE A 123 -33.41 -42.11 -22.24
C ILE A 123 -33.37 -41.97 -20.71
N GLU A 124 -33.96 -42.93 -20.01
CA GLU A 124 -33.85 -43.03 -18.54
C GLU A 124 -32.46 -43.54 -18.17
N CYS A 125 -31.77 -42.83 -17.31
CA CYS A 125 -30.35 -43.05 -17.02
C CYS A 125 -30.02 -42.68 -15.57
N VAL A 126 -28.98 -43.28 -15.02
CA VAL A 126 -28.52 -42.93 -13.67
C VAL A 126 -27.41 -41.89 -13.79
N MET A 127 -27.62 -40.74 -13.17
CA MET A 127 -26.56 -39.77 -12.96
C MET A 127 -25.82 -40.13 -11.68
N THR A 128 -24.51 -40.30 -11.80
CA THR A 128 -23.62 -40.55 -10.65
C THR A 128 -22.72 -39.35 -10.47
N VAL A 129 -22.79 -38.74 -9.28
CA VAL A 129 -21.90 -37.65 -8.86
C VAL A 129 -20.95 -38.21 -7.82
N ARG A 130 -19.64 -38.14 -8.09
CA ARG A 130 -18.60 -38.61 -7.18
C ARG A 130 -17.80 -37.44 -6.65
N TRP A 131 -17.55 -37.43 -5.35
CA TRP A 131 -16.60 -36.51 -4.71
C TRP A 131 -15.53 -37.29 -3.94
N PRO A 132 -14.24 -36.91 -4.09
CA PRO A 132 -13.20 -37.38 -3.18
C PRO A 132 -13.46 -36.85 -1.77
N LEU A 133 -13.34 -37.72 -0.76
CA LEU A 133 -13.68 -37.39 0.63
C LEU A 133 -12.81 -36.26 1.21
N ASP A 134 -11.59 -36.08 0.73
CA ASP A 134 -10.67 -35.02 1.20
C ASP A 134 -10.99 -33.62 0.64
N ILE A 135 -11.63 -33.55 -0.54
CA ILE A 135 -11.90 -32.28 -1.26
C ILE A 135 -13.09 -31.52 -0.64
N ARG A 136 -14.07 -32.23 -0.06
CA ARG A 136 -15.26 -31.59 0.53
C ARG A 136 -14.95 -30.69 1.72
N ARG A 137 -14.01 -31.10 2.59
CA ARG A 137 -13.59 -30.30 3.75
C ARG A 137 -12.85 -29.04 3.31
N GLN A 138 -11.98 -29.18 2.31
CA GLN A 138 -11.18 -28.11 1.75
C GLN A 138 -12.05 -27.07 1.00
N LEU A 139 -13.11 -27.51 0.32
CA LEU A 139 -14.09 -26.64 -0.33
C LEU A 139 -14.86 -25.74 0.65
N GLU A 140 -15.28 -26.27 1.79
CA GLU A 140 -16.00 -25.49 2.82
C GLU A 140 -15.10 -24.45 3.49
N GLU A 141 -13.82 -24.78 3.72
CA GLU A 141 -12.81 -23.87 4.25
C GLU A 141 -12.49 -22.74 3.27
N ASN A 142 -12.27 -23.06 1.99
CA ASN A 142 -11.93 -22.08 0.97
C ASN A 142 -13.09 -21.13 0.62
N THR A 143 -14.33 -21.62 0.63
CA THR A 143 -15.52 -20.78 0.37
C THR A 143 -15.68 -19.68 1.42
N LYS A 144 -15.48 -20.03 2.71
CA LYS A 144 -15.52 -19.07 3.81
C LYS A 144 -14.41 -18.03 3.72
N TYR A 145 -13.21 -18.45 3.31
CA TYR A 145 -12.07 -17.56 3.12
C TYR A 145 -12.34 -16.53 2.01
N MET A 146 -12.77 -16.98 0.82
CA MET A 146 -13.04 -16.09 -0.32
C MET A 146 -14.17 -15.09 -0.06
N THR A 147 -15.22 -15.53 0.65
CA THR A 147 -16.36 -14.65 1.02
C THR A 147 -15.91 -13.57 1.99
N SER A 148 -15.13 -13.93 3.03
CA SER A 148 -14.55 -12.95 3.96
C SER A 148 -13.64 -11.94 3.26
N LEU A 149 -12.87 -12.38 2.26
CA LEU A 149 -11.92 -11.53 1.54
C LEU A 149 -12.64 -10.50 0.65
N LEU A 150 -13.74 -10.89 0.01
CA LEU A 150 -14.59 -9.99 -0.78
C LEU A 150 -15.37 -8.98 0.07
N GLU A 151 -15.88 -9.41 1.23
CA GLU A 151 -16.70 -8.55 2.11
C GLU A 151 -15.86 -7.56 2.93
N CYS A 152 -14.64 -7.93 3.31
CA CYS A 152 -13.76 -7.08 4.12
C CYS A 152 -12.85 -6.15 3.31
N SER A 153 -12.69 -6.35 1.99
CA SER A 153 -11.79 -5.51 1.18
C SER A 153 -12.40 -4.12 0.94
N PRO A 154 -11.74 -3.03 1.39
CA PRO A 154 -12.16 -1.66 1.07
C PRO A 154 -11.83 -1.27 -0.37
N TYR A 155 -10.97 -2.05 -1.05
CA TYR A 155 -10.54 -1.80 -2.42
C TYR A 155 -11.40 -2.54 -3.44
N PRO A 156 -11.61 -1.99 -4.64
CA PRO A 156 -12.24 -2.69 -5.75
C PRO A 156 -11.51 -4.00 -6.08
N LEU A 157 -12.13 -5.13 -5.77
CA LEU A 157 -11.55 -6.46 -5.94
C LEU A 157 -12.40 -7.28 -6.92
N CYS A 158 -11.76 -7.84 -7.94
CA CYS A 158 -12.36 -8.64 -8.99
C CYS A 158 -11.63 -9.99 -9.14
N PHE A 159 -12.38 -11.04 -9.44
CA PHE A 159 -11.85 -12.35 -9.81
C PHE A 159 -12.20 -12.65 -11.26
N PHE A 160 -11.20 -13.01 -12.07
CA PHE A 160 -11.34 -13.34 -13.47
C PHE A 160 -10.85 -14.74 -13.77
N THR A 161 -11.42 -15.36 -14.79
CA THR A 161 -10.81 -16.50 -15.47
C THR A 161 -9.62 -16.04 -16.33
N PHE A 162 -8.73 -16.95 -16.73
CA PHE A 162 -7.55 -16.61 -17.57
C PHE A 162 -7.90 -16.16 -19.00
N ASP A 163 -9.11 -16.46 -19.48
CA ASP A 163 -9.69 -15.92 -20.72
C ASP A 163 -10.33 -14.53 -20.53
N GLY A 164 -10.33 -13.99 -19.29
CA GLY A 164 -10.70 -12.61 -18.97
C GLY A 164 -12.18 -12.39 -18.62
N HIS A 165 -12.93 -13.46 -18.35
CA HIS A 165 -14.31 -13.36 -17.90
C HIS A 165 -14.39 -13.13 -16.39
N LEU A 166 -15.25 -12.20 -15.97
CA LEU A 166 -15.50 -11.94 -14.55
C LEU A 166 -16.22 -13.12 -13.89
N ILE A 167 -15.65 -13.62 -12.80
CA ILE A 167 -16.23 -14.65 -11.93
C ILE A 167 -17.09 -13.97 -10.86
N THR A 168 -16.49 -13.04 -10.10
CA THR A 168 -17.17 -12.30 -9.02
C THR A 168 -16.37 -11.05 -8.65
N CYS A 169 -16.99 -10.10 -7.96
CA CYS A 169 -16.36 -8.88 -7.47
C CYS A 169 -17.06 -8.33 -6.23
N ASN A 170 -16.38 -7.46 -5.47
CA ASN A 170 -16.97 -6.80 -4.31
C ASN A 170 -17.80 -5.55 -4.72
N PRO A 171 -18.64 -5.00 -3.81
CA PRO A 171 -19.47 -3.82 -4.13
C PRO A 171 -18.68 -2.58 -4.55
N ALA A 172 -17.46 -2.40 -4.03
CA ALA A 172 -16.58 -1.31 -4.42
C ALA A 172 -16.22 -1.37 -5.92
N ALA A 173 -15.90 -2.57 -6.46
CA ALA A 173 -15.65 -2.75 -7.88
C ALA A 173 -16.89 -2.49 -8.75
N VAL A 174 -18.08 -2.86 -8.28
CA VAL A 174 -19.34 -2.56 -8.98
C VAL A 174 -19.59 -1.05 -9.05
N GLY A 175 -19.21 -0.30 -8.01
CA GLY A 175 -19.31 1.16 -7.98
C GLY A 175 -18.40 1.85 -9.00
N VAL A 176 -17.26 1.23 -9.36
CA VAL A 176 -16.27 1.78 -10.29
C VAL A 176 -16.56 1.38 -11.74
N PHE A 177 -16.72 0.08 -12.00
CA PHE A 177 -16.79 -0.47 -13.38
C PHE A 177 -18.20 -0.87 -13.81
N GLY A 178 -19.18 -0.89 -12.89
CA GLY A 178 -20.53 -1.37 -13.16
C GLY A 178 -20.68 -2.89 -13.04
N LYS A 179 -21.80 -3.42 -13.55
CA LYS A 179 -22.24 -4.82 -13.30
C LYS A 179 -21.60 -5.86 -14.22
N THR A 180 -20.97 -5.44 -15.31
CA THR A 180 -20.30 -6.30 -16.28
C THR A 180 -18.93 -5.74 -16.51
N ILE A 181 -17.90 -6.51 -16.11
CA ILE A 181 -16.50 -6.08 -16.15
C ILE A 181 -15.74 -7.13 -16.96
N TRP A 182 -14.99 -6.69 -17.96
CA TRP A 182 -14.10 -7.51 -18.75
C TRP A 182 -12.67 -7.08 -18.52
N LEU A 183 -11.79 -8.05 -18.28
CA LEU A 183 -10.40 -7.79 -17.95
C LEU A 183 -9.71 -6.93 -19.02
N GLN A 184 -9.83 -7.32 -20.30
CA GLN A 184 -9.10 -6.65 -21.37
C GLN A 184 -9.66 -5.24 -21.67
N SER A 185 -10.98 -5.06 -21.68
CA SER A 185 -11.58 -3.78 -22.08
C SER A 185 -11.81 -2.80 -20.93
N ASP A 186 -12.25 -3.29 -19.77
CA ASP A 186 -12.68 -2.39 -18.68
C ASP A 186 -11.55 -2.13 -17.67
N ILE A 187 -10.59 -3.06 -17.54
CA ILE A 187 -9.38 -2.87 -16.71
C ILE A 187 -8.21 -2.34 -17.56
N PHE A 188 -7.93 -2.96 -18.70
CA PHE A 188 -6.80 -2.57 -19.58
C PHE A 188 -7.19 -1.66 -20.75
N GLY A 189 -8.47 -1.30 -20.92
CA GLY A 189 -8.89 -0.32 -21.94
C GLY A 189 -8.77 -0.77 -23.40
N MET A 190 -8.71 -2.08 -23.68
CA MET A 190 -8.53 -2.64 -25.03
C MET A 190 -9.84 -2.61 -25.85
N SER A 191 -9.73 -2.23 -27.13
CA SER A 191 -10.84 -2.24 -28.09
C SER A 191 -11.29 -3.65 -28.48
N GLU A 192 -12.46 -3.77 -29.12
CA GLU A 192 -13.00 -5.05 -29.60
C GLU A 192 -12.09 -5.73 -30.65
N ARG A 193 -11.33 -4.97 -31.44
CA ARG A 193 -10.37 -5.52 -32.42
C ARG A 193 -9.06 -5.96 -31.79
N GLU A 194 -8.55 -5.20 -30.81
CA GLU A 194 -7.35 -5.57 -30.05
C GLU A 194 -7.56 -6.84 -29.24
N ARG A 195 -8.76 -7.03 -28.65
CA ARG A 195 -9.16 -8.29 -28.00
C ARG A 195 -9.12 -9.51 -28.92
N ARG A 196 -9.24 -9.29 -30.24
CA ARG A 196 -9.19 -10.36 -31.26
C ARG A 196 -7.80 -10.54 -31.88
N GLY A 197 -6.77 -9.85 -31.37
CA GLY A 197 -5.40 -9.93 -31.89
C GLY A 197 -5.20 -9.30 -33.27
N LEU A 198 -6.13 -8.43 -33.71
CA LEU A 198 -6.09 -7.78 -35.01
C LEU A 198 -5.59 -6.33 -34.87
N ASN A 199 -4.57 -5.96 -35.65
CA ASN A 199 -4.10 -4.57 -35.73
C ASN A 199 -5.08 -3.72 -36.57
N ASP A 200 -5.46 -2.55 -36.08
CA ASP A 200 -6.21 -1.56 -36.86
C ASP A 200 -5.31 -0.90 -37.91
N GLN A 201 -5.46 -1.29 -39.17
CA GLN A 201 -5.01 -0.48 -40.29
C GLN A 201 -6.11 0.50 -40.71
N VAL A 202 -5.95 1.78 -40.39
CA VAL A 202 -6.67 2.89 -41.05
C VAL A 202 -5.66 3.98 -41.45
N PRO A 203 -5.78 4.60 -42.64
CA PRO A 203 -4.72 5.38 -43.27
C PRO A 203 -4.50 6.75 -42.62
N ALA A 204 -3.25 7.20 -42.66
CA ALA A 204 -2.83 8.55 -42.31
C ALA A 204 -3.66 9.61 -43.04
N ILE A 205 -4.21 10.57 -42.28
CA ILE A 205 -4.17 12.04 -42.46
C ILE A 205 -5.19 12.66 -41.49
N SER A 206 -4.71 13.18 -40.35
CA SER A 206 -5.05 14.52 -39.84
C SER A 206 -4.14 14.83 -38.65
N SER A 207 -3.47 15.97 -38.74
CA SER A 207 -2.49 16.53 -37.80
C SER A 207 -2.93 16.50 -36.33
N SER A 208 -2.39 15.56 -35.54
CA SER A 208 -2.14 15.72 -34.10
C SER A 208 -1.20 14.60 -33.64
N GLY A 209 0.03 14.96 -33.28
CA GLY A 209 1.13 14.02 -33.00
C GLY A 209 1.14 13.44 -31.59
N SER A 210 0.05 12.83 -31.12
CA SER A 210 0.09 12.06 -29.85
C SER A 210 -0.68 10.73 -29.83
N PHE A 211 -1.30 10.30 -30.93
CA PHE A 211 -2.24 9.16 -30.90
C PHE A 211 -1.64 7.76 -31.16
N SER A 212 -0.32 7.64 -31.34
CA SER A 212 0.33 6.37 -31.72
C SER A 212 1.08 5.66 -30.59
N ILE A 213 1.45 6.35 -29.50
CA ILE A 213 2.38 5.84 -28.48
C ILE A 213 1.63 5.26 -27.26
N GLU A 214 0.50 5.86 -26.86
CA GLU A 214 -0.39 5.39 -25.76
C GLU A 214 -1.06 4.02 -26.00
N ARG A 215 -1.12 3.54 -27.25
CA ARG A 215 -1.85 2.31 -27.63
C ARG A 215 -1.04 1.02 -27.42
N THR A 216 0.28 1.12 -27.34
CA THR A 216 1.19 -0.04 -27.19
C THR A 216 1.38 -0.46 -25.74
N GLU A 217 1.39 0.48 -24.80
CA GLU A 217 1.73 0.22 -23.39
C GLU A 217 0.69 -0.63 -22.65
N ARG A 218 -0.61 -0.37 -22.85
CA ARG A 218 -1.68 -1.13 -22.18
C ARG A 218 -1.75 -2.58 -22.65
N ARG A 219 -1.52 -2.80 -23.93
CA ARG A 219 -1.44 -4.14 -24.52
C ARG A 219 -0.21 -4.88 -24.03
N THR A 220 0.95 -4.22 -24.03
CA THR A 220 2.19 -4.79 -23.48
C THR A 220 2.06 -5.09 -21.99
N ALA A 221 1.41 -4.24 -21.20
CA ALA A 221 1.15 -4.50 -19.79
C ALA A 221 0.24 -5.72 -19.56
N TYR A 222 -0.80 -5.89 -20.38
CA TYR A 222 -1.64 -7.10 -20.33
C TYR A 222 -0.85 -8.35 -20.72
N GLU A 223 -0.05 -8.30 -21.79
CA GLU A 223 0.78 -9.42 -22.24
C GLU A 223 1.82 -9.79 -21.17
N ASN A 224 2.51 -8.80 -20.58
CA ASN A 224 3.47 -8.97 -19.49
C ASN A 224 2.82 -9.51 -18.22
N MET A 225 1.60 -9.06 -17.89
CA MET A 225 0.83 -9.62 -16.77
C MET A 225 0.55 -11.10 -17.01
N MET A 226 0.04 -11.47 -18.19
CA MET A 226 -0.29 -12.86 -18.50
C MET A 226 0.96 -13.75 -18.51
N GLU A 227 2.12 -13.23 -18.92
CA GLU A 227 3.42 -13.92 -18.83
C GLU A 227 3.87 -14.08 -17.37
N ALA A 228 3.81 -13.02 -16.56
CA ALA A 228 4.17 -13.05 -15.15
C ALA A 228 3.28 -14.01 -14.35
N LEU A 229 2.00 -14.12 -14.72
CA LEU A 229 1.03 -15.02 -14.10
C LEU A 229 1.12 -16.48 -14.59
N SER A 230 2.19 -16.86 -15.29
CA SER A 230 2.40 -18.22 -15.82
C SER A 230 2.66 -19.28 -14.74
N GLU A 231 3.07 -18.89 -13.53
CA GLU A 231 3.31 -19.78 -12.39
C GLU A 231 2.30 -19.58 -11.25
N GLU A 232 1.98 -20.64 -10.50
CA GLU A 232 0.99 -20.56 -9.41
C GLU A 232 1.49 -19.73 -8.23
N GLY A 233 0.64 -18.83 -7.69
CA GLY A 233 1.00 -17.93 -6.59
C GLY A 233 1.77 -16.67 -7.01
N SER A 234 2.10 -16.54 -8.29
CA SER A 234 2.72 -15.34 -8.86
C SER A 234 1.81 -14.11 -8.77
N SER A 235 2.44 -12.95 -8.66
CA SER A 235 1.78 -11.65 -8.66
C SER A 235 2.43 -10.72 -9.68
N TYR A 236 1.66 -9.76 -10.15
CA TYR A 236 2.07 -8.74 -11.10
C TYR A 236 1.50 -7.40 -10.69
N GLU A 237 2.31 -6.36 -10.69
CA GLU A 237 1.91 -5.00 -10.34
C GLU A 237 2.33 -4.05 -11.46
N VAL A 238 1.41 -3.20 -11.90
CA VAL A 238 1.68 -2.17 -12.92
C VAL A 238 0.84 -0.93 -12.67
N ASP A 239 1.42 0.25 -12.89
CA ASP A 239 0.66 1.49 -12.91
C ASP A 239 0.32 1.83 -14.37
N LEU A 240 -0.98 1.91 -14.68
CA LEU A 240 -1.45 2.24 -16.02
C LEU A 240 -2.03 3.65 -16.10
N PRO A 241 -1.72 4.41 -17.16
CA PRO A 241 -2.39 5.66 -17.44
C PRO A 241 -3.81 5.41 -17.95
N ILE A 242 -4.82 5.91 -17.24
CA ILE A 242 -6.24 5.91 -17.59
C ILE A 242 -6.65 7.35 -17.91
N LYS A 243 -7.34 7.56 -19.04
CA LYS A 243 -7.86 8.88 -19.40
C LYS A 243 -9.35 8.92 -19.10
N ARG A 244 -9.77 9.77 -18.16
CA ARG A 244 -11.18 9.97 -17.81
C ARG A 244 -11.68 11.25 -18.46
N GLU A 245 -12.76 11.15 -19.21
CA GLU A 245 -13.51 12.32 -19.67
C GLU A 245 -14.48 12.75 -18.56
N ASN A 246 -14.29 13.97 -18.07
CA ASN A 246 -15.17 14.61 -17.11
C ASN A 246 -16.48 15.05 -17.79
N GLU A 247 -17.53 15.26 -17.00
CA GLU A 247 -18.86 15.66 -17.51
C GLU A 247 -18.84 17.00 -18.27
N ASP A 248 -17.81 17.82 -18.06
CA ASP A 248 -17.56 19.08 -18.76
C ASP A 248 -16.80 18.92 -20.10
N GLY A 249 -16.47 17.68 -20.49
CA GLY A 249 -15.72 17.37 -21.69
C GLY A 249 -14.20 17.56 -21.56
N THR A 250 -13.69 17.87 -20.37
CA THR A 250 -12.24 17.87 -20.10
C THR A 250 -11.75 16.43 -19.90
N SER A 251 -10.53 16.13 -20.36
CA SER A 251 -9.95 14.81 -20.22
C SER A 251 -8.75 14.86 -19.28
N GLU A 252 -8.83 14.16 -18.14
CA GLU A 252 -7.75 14.06 -17.16
C GLU A 252 -7.05 12.70 -17.25
N LEU A 253 -5.72 12.71 -17.09
CA LEU A 253 -4.89 11.52 -17.06
C LEU A 253 -4.70 11.08 -15.59
N TRP A 254 -5.17 9.88 -15.30
CA TRP A 254 -5.05 9.19 -14.02
C TRP A 254 -4.02 8.06 -14.15
N TYR A 255 -3.30 7.74 -13.08
CA TYR A 255 -2.52 6.50 -13.00
C TYR A 255 -3.21 5.55 -12.02
N CYS A 256 -3.54 4.36 -12.50
CA CYS A 256 -4.18 3.33 -11.70
C CYS A 256 -3.21 2.17 -11.54
N ARG A 257 -2.86 1.87 -10.29
CA ARG A 257 -2.09 0.69 -9.92
C ARG A 257 -3.00 -0.52 -10.00
N ILE A 258 -2.61 -1.47 -10.83
CA ILE A 258 -3.26 -2.76 -10.95
C ILE A 258 -2.35 -3.78 -10.27
N PHE A 259 -2.89 -4.44 -9.26
CA PHE A 259 -2.27 -5.59 -8.64
C PHE A 259 -3.04 -6.84 -9.07
N ALA A 260 -2.37 -7.74 -9.77
CA ALA A 260 -2.90 -9.01 -10.24
C ALA A 260 -2.18 -10.16 -9.53
N GLN A 261 -2.90 -11.19 -9.14
CA GLN A 261 -2.32 -12.39 -8.55
C GLN A 261 -2.98 -13.64 -9.12
N ARG A 262 -2.18 -14.65 -9.44
CA ARG A 262 -2.70 -15.96 -9.81
C ARG A 262 -3.05 -16.73 -8.56
N GLN A 263 -4.32 -17.10 -8.47
CA GLN A 263 -4.84 -17.99 -7.44
C GLN A 263 -5.39 -19.25 -8.09
N LYS A 264 -5.52 -20.33 -7.32
CA LYS A 264 -6.33 -21.47 -7.73
C LYS A 264 -7.77 -21.18 -7.38
N ASP A 265 -8.66 -21.39 -8.33
CA ASP A 265 -10.08 -21.45 -8.02
C ASP A 265 -10.29 -22.56 -6.99
N PRO A 266 -10.86 -22.24 -5.83
CA PRO A 266 -11.01 -23.22 -4.76
C PRO A 266 -12.03 -24.31 -5.09
N PHE A 267 -12.88 -24.11 -6.10
CA PHE A 267 -13.86 -25.06 -6.58
C PHE A 267 -13.32 -25.88 -7.75
N THR A 268 -12.82 -25.22 -8.80
CA THR A 268 -12.38 -25.87 -10.04
C THR A 268 -10.93 -26.31 -10.04
N GLY A 269 -10.10 -25.76 -9.15
CA GLY A 269 -8.65 -25.93 -9.19
C GLY A 269 -8.00 -25.26 -10.41
N GLU A 270 -8.80 -24.68 -11.29
CA GLU A 270 -8.36 -23.93 -12.46
C GLU A 270 -7.71 -22.63 -12.01
N PRO A 271 -6.73 -22.12 -12.78
CA PRO A 271 -6.09 -20.87 -12.43
C PRO A 271 -7.10 -19.72 -12.64
N ILE A 272 -7.15 -18.82 -11.66
CA ILE A 272 -7.93 -17.58 -11.69
C ILE A 272 -7.03 -16.39 -11.40
N ILE A 273 -7.42 -15.23 -11.89
CA ILE A 273 -6.71 -13.98 -11.74
C ILE A 273 -7.49 -13.12 -10.75
N MET A 274 -6.90 -12.87 -9.58
CA MET A 274 -7.41 -11.89 -8.63
C MET A 274 -6.82 -10.54 -8.97
N ILE A 275 -7.66 -9.52 -9.15
CA ILE A 275 -7.24 -8.16 -9.47
C ILE A 275 -7.83 -7.17 -8.48
N SER A 276 -6.95 -6.38 -7.88
CA SER A 276 -7.31 -5.15 -7.18
C SER A 276 -6.72 -3.95 -7.90
N HIS A 277 -7.37 -2.80 -7.78
CA HIS A 277 -6.81 -1.57 -8.33
C HIS A 277 -6.91 -0.39 -7.36
N GLN A 278 -5.96 0.53 -7.48
CA GLN A 278 -5.82 1.71 -6.63
C GLN A 278 -5.45 2.92 -7.47
N ASP A 279 -6.06 4.07 -7.20
CA ASP A 279 -5.61 5.33 -7.80
C ASP A 279 -4.26 5.74 -7.18
N VAL A 280 -3.24 5.85 -8.03
CA VAL A 280 -1.87 6.26 -7.68
C VAL A 280 -1.43 7.48 -8.50
N THR A 281 -2.38 8.19 -9.11
CA THR A 281 -2.15 9.34 -10.01
C THR A 281 -1.17 10.33 -9.41
N ASN A 282 -1.27 10.56 -8.12
CA ASN A 282 -0.45 11.53 -7.45
C ASN A 282 0.86 10.95 -6.87
N LEU A 283 0.86 9.69 -6.45
CA LEU A 283 2.08 8.96 -6.09
C LEU A 283 3.08 8.97 -7.25
N ARG A 284 2.60 8.75 -8.48
CA ARG A 284 3.40 8.84 -9.73
C ARG A 284 3.92 10.25 -10.00
N LYS A 285 3.15 11.30 -9.67
CA LYS A 285 3.59 12.70 -9.84
C LYS A 285 4.76 13.04 -8.90
N VAL A 286 4.72 12.53 -7.66
CA VAL A 286 5.77 12.74 -6.65
C VAL A 286 7.07 11.98 -7.01
N GLU A 287 6.97 10.72 -7.41
CA GLU A 287 8.13 9.89 -7.79
C GLU A 287 8.88 10.43 -9.03
N CYS A 288 8.17 10.97 -10.03
CA CYS A 288 8.78 11.58 -11.21
C CYS A 288 9.62 12.83 -10.92
N GLU A 289 9.25 13.61 -9.89
CA GLU A 289 9.99 14.83 -9.52
C GLU A 289 11.19 14.54 -8.62
N LEU A 290 11.12 13.54 -7.74
CA LEU A 290 12.29 13.04 -7.01
C LEU A 290 13.42 12.65 -7.98
N GLY A 291 13.09 11.89 -9.04
CA GLY A 291 14.07 11.53 -10.07
C GLY A 291 14.61 12.72 -10.89
N ARG A 292 13.81 13.78 -11.09
CA ARG A 292 14.26 15.01 -11.78
C ARG A 292 15.19 15.87 -10.92
N LEU A 293 14.93 15.94 -9.61
CA LEU A 293 15.76 16.68 -8.67
C LEU A 293 17.17 16.06 -8.59
N GLU A 294 17.26 14.74 -8.49
CA GLU A 294 18.52 13.98 -8.48
C GLU A 294 19.36 14.22 -9.76
N MET A 295 18.71 14.18 -10.93
CA MET A 295 19.34 14.45 -12.23
C MET A 295 19.94 15.87 -12.33
N SER A 296 19.26 16.86 -11.75
CA SER A 296 19.69 18.27 -11.80
C SER A 296 20.88 18.58 -10.88
N GLU A 297 20.95 17.92 -9.73
CA GLU A 297 22.06 18.08 -8.78
C GLU A 297 23.34 17.39 -9.26
N HIS A 298 23.22 16.21 -9.88
CA HIS A 298 24.37 15.43 -10.36
C HIS A 298 25.05 16.02 -11.60
N THR A 299 24.32 16.72 -12.47
CA THR A 299 24.85 17.17 -13.78
C THR A 299 25.30 18.63 -13.83
N ARG A 300 24.95 19.47 -12.84
CA ARG A 300 25.17 20.94 -12.84
C ARG A 300 24.77 21.63 -14.15
N GLN A 301 23.85 21.04 -14.92
CA GLN A 301 23.31 21.64 -16.14
C GLN A 301 21.82 21.90 -15.94
N HIS A 302 21.43 23.18 -16.06
CA HIS A 302 20.04 23.51 -16.37
C HIS A 302 19.82 23.21 -17.85
N ILE A 303 18.95 22.25 -18.17
CA ILE A 303 18.18 22.02 -19.43
C ILE A 303 17.75 20.53 -19.36
N VAL A 304 16.47 20.16 -19.52
CA VAL A 304 15.78 19.99 -20.83
C VAL A 304 14.31 20.42 -20.79
N LYS A 305 13.88 21.09 -21.87
CA LYS A 305 12.49 21.49 -22.17
C LYS A 305 11.66 20.28 -22.62
N GLN A 306 10.36 20.34 -22.32
CA GLN A 306 9.28 19.44 -22.72
C GLN A 306 9.47 18.60 -24.00
N HIS A 307 9.05 17.34 -23.84
CA HIS A 307 8.94 16.21 -24.75
C HIS A 307 10.18 15.30 -24.85
N ASP A 308 9.91 14.03 -24.56
CA ASP A 308 10.77 12.84 -24.51
C ASP A 308 11.54 12.59 -23.19
N SER A 309 10.92 11.85 -22.26
CA SER A 309 11.61 10.86 -21.42
C SER A 309 10.63 9.85 -20.79
N ASP A 310 10.53 8.67 -21.41
CA ASP A 310 10.00 7.41 -20.84
C ASP A 310 10.90 6.86 -19.71
N VAL A 311 11.32 7.72 -18.76
CA VAL A 311 12.40 7.42 -17.82
C VAL A 311 11.86 7.30 -16.39
N ALA A 312 10.94 6.36 -16.23
CA ALA A 312 11.01 5.40 -15.13
C ALA A 312 12.29 4.51 -15.22
N GLY A 313 13.11 4.69 -16.26
CA GLY A 313 14.48 4.17 -16.37
C GLY A 313 15.49 4.70 -15.35
N SER A 314 15.12 5.40 -14.26
CA SER A 314 16.11 5.82 -13.25
C SER A 314 15.86 5.35 -11.82
N LEU A 315 14.63 5.07 -11.37
CA LEU A 315 14.51 4.32 -10.11
C LEU A 315 14.92 2.84 -10.29
N MET A 316 14.85 2.32 -11.53
CA MET A 316 15.21 0.94 -11.91
C MET A 316 16.57 0.75 -12.60
N VAL A 317 17.34 1.81 -12.89
CA VAL A 317 18.82 1.63 -12.94
C VAL A 317 19.37 1.43 -11.51
N LEU A 318 18.59 1.80 -10.49
CA LEU A 318 18.95 1.72 -9.07
C LEU A 318 18.52 0.45 -8.34
N LEU A 319 17.85 -0.53 -8.99
CA LEU A 319 17.44 -1.79 -8.31
C LEU A 319 17.92 -3.11 -8.93
N GLY A 320 18.88 -3.07 -9.87
CA GLY A 320 19.77 -4.21 -10.13
C GLY A 320 19.52 -5.00 -11.41
N GLU A 321 20.32 -4.70 -12.44
CA GLU A 321 20.92 -5.69 -13.36
C GLU A 321 22.38 -5.28 -13.65
N ASP A 322 23.25 -6.28 -13.76
CA ASP A 322 24.72 -6.19 -13.77
C ASP A 322 25.32 -5.26 -14.85
N TRP A 323 26.15 -4.29 -14.43
CA TRP A 323 27.12 -3.65 -15.31
C TRP A 323 28.50 -4.29 -15.15
N ASN A 324 28.74 -5.33 -15.94
CA ASN A 324 30.09 -5.68 -16.38
C ASN A 324 30.36 -4.93 -17.69
N PHE A 325 31.29 -3.98 -17.71
CA PHE A 325 32.13 -3.79 -18.89
C PHE A 325 33.58 -3.48 -18.48
N LEU A 326 34.41 -4.49 -18.75
CA LEU A 326 35.85 -4.50 -18.76
C LEU A 326 36.45 -3.37 -19.63
N TYR A 327 37.62 -2.88 -19.20
CA TYR A 327 38.68 -2.40 -20.07
C TYR A 327 38.90 -3.37 -21.25
N ASP A 328 38.96 -2.87 -22.49
CA ASP A 328 40.21 -2.71 -23.26
C ASP A 328 39.95 -2.47 -24.76
N GLY A 329 40.85 -1.71 -25.39
CA GLY A 329 41.06 -1.61 -26.84
C GLY A 329 40.66 -0.26 -27.46
N GLY A 330 41.56 0.65 -27.84
CA GLY A 330 43.01 0.59 -27.88
C GLY A 330 43.55 1.83 -28.62
N THR A 331 44.79 2.17 -28.26
CA THR A 331 45.82 2.88 -29.05
C THR A 331 45.63 4.36 -29.41
N MET A 332 46.48 5.15 -28.72
CA MET A 332 47.10 6.42 -29.09
C MET A 332 47.14 6.81 -30.57
N SER A 333 46.98 8.12 -30.82
CA SER A 333 48.01 8.91 -31.52
C SER A 333 47.87 10.41 -31.21
N ASP A 334 48.97 11.00 -30.77
CA ASP A 334 49.25 12.44 -30.69
C ASP A 334 49.01 13.19 -32.01
N ALA A 335 48.66 14.49 -31.94
CA ALA A 335 49.49 15.57 -32.48
C ALA A 335 48.81 16.95 -32.38
N ARG A 336 49.59 17.93 -31.91
CA ARG A 336 49.36 19.38 -32.05
C ARG A 336 49.60 19.81 -33.51
N SER A 337 48.86 20.81 -34.02
CA SER A 337 49.43 22.01 -34.68
C SER A 337 48.35 22.96 -35.22
N ASP A 338 48.49 24.24 -34.83
CA ASP A 338 48.22 25.53 -35.50
C ASP A 338 47.64 25.58 -36.94
N GLY A 339 46.82 26.62 -37.20
CA GLY A 339 46.64 27.16 -38.56
C GLY A 339 45.38 27.99 -38.81
N GLU A 340 45.54 29.31 -38.77
CA GLU A 340 44.76 30.45 -39.29
C GLU A 340 43.70 30.25 -40.40
N GLY A 341 42.68 31.13 -40.41
CA GLY A 341 41.88 31.40 -41.61
C GLY A 341 40.62 32.25 -41.39
N ASP A 342 40.72 33.54 -41.70
CA ASP A 342 39.68 34.59 -41.70
C ASP A 342 38.34 34.26 -42.38
N GLY A 343 37.28 34.95 -41.95
CA GLY A 343 35.98 34.94 -42.62
C GLY A 343 34.92 35.85 -41.98
N ASP A 344 35.11 37.15 -42.15
CA ASP A 344 34.22 38.29 -41.85
C ASP A 344 32.74 38.10 -42.24
N GLY A 345 31.84 38.74 -41.48
CA GLY A 345 30.39 38.74 -41.71
C GLY A 345 29.56 39.27 -40.54
N THR A 346 29.80 40.50 -40.11
CA THR A 346 28.99 41.22 -39.10
C THR A 346 27.59 41.65 -39.60
N PRO A 347 26.67 42.06 -38.70
CA PRO A 347 25.23 41.84 -38.81
C PRO A 347 24.40 43.10 -39.12
N ARG A 348 23.17 42.92 -39.62
CA ARG A 348 22.04 43.89 -39.68
C ARG A 348 20.73 43.09 -39.75
N SER A 349 19.59 43.43 -39.17
CA SER A 349 19.00 44.64 -38.54
C SER A 349 17.68 44.21 -37.88
N LEU A 350 17.40 44.58 -36.62
CA LEU A 350 16.55 45.70 -36.16
C LEU A 350 15.03 45.62 -36.47
N GLU A 351 14.26 45.75 -35.38
CA GLU A 351 12.94 46.39 -35.21
C GLU A 351 11.69 45.69 -35.79
N SER A 352 10.85 45.07 -34.96
CA SER A 352 9.79 45.63 -34.08
C SER A 352 8.61 46.27 -34.83
N THR A 353 7.44 45.63 -34.73
CA THR A 353 6.15 46.34 -34.67
C THR A 353 5.11 45.51 -33.93
N VAL A 354 4.37 46.22 -33.09
CA VAL A 354 3.47 45.79 -32.01
C VAL A 354 2.04 45.69 -32.55
N SER A 355 1.26 44.66 -32.17
CA SER A 355 0.09 44.80 -31.28
C SER A 355 -0.98 43.71 -31.45
N ALA A 356 -1.32 43.13 -30.29
CA ALA A 356 -2.63 42.69 -29.79
C ALA A 356 -3.58 41.84 -30.65
N ASN A 357 -3.78 40.59 -30.22
CA ASN A 357 -5.04 40.22 -29.57
C ASN A 357 -4.85 39.08 -28.58
N SER A 358 -5.14 39.39 -27.33
CA SER A 358 -5.28 38.51 -26.18
C SER A 358 -6.59 37.73 -26.23
N ALA A 359 -6.56 36.41 -26.02
CA ALA A 359 -7.54 35.70 -25.18
C ALA A 359 -7.14 34.21 -25.02
N GLY A 360 -6.84 33.83 -23.78
CA GLY A 360 -7.15 32.50 -23.25
C GLY A 360 -6.23 31.34 -23.59
N LEU A 361 -5.05 31.24 -22.95
CA LEU A 361 -4.40 29.97 -22.63
C LEU A 361 -3.50 30.18 -21.39
N SER A 362 -4.06 29.95 -20.22
CA SER A 362 -3.34 29.84 -18.96
C SER A 362 -3.75 28.56 -18.26
N SER A 363 -2.89 27.55 -18.33
CA SER A 363 -2.74 26.52 -17.30
C SER A 363 -1.40 25.81 -17.50
N LYS A 364 -0.31 26.49 -17.09
CA LYS A 364 0.98 25.83 -16.79
C LYS A 364 0.76 24.80 -15.65
N PRO A 365 1.60 23.75 -15.52
CA PRO A 365 1.45 22.78 -14.43
C PRO A 365 1.76 23.46 -13.09
N MET A 366 0.71 23.81 -12.36
CA MET A 366 0.74 24.66 -11.16
C MET A 366 1.15 23.90 -9.88
N GLN A 367 1.19 22.56 -9.92
CA GLN A 367 1.48 21.69 -8.75
C GLN A 367 2.97 21.53 -8.40
N LEU A 368 3.90 21.81 -9.31
CA LEU A 368 5.33 21.49 -9.11
C LEU A 368 6.15 22.58 -8.41
N GLN A 369 5.66 23.82 -8.42
CA GLN A 369 6.30 24.94 -7.74
C GLN A 369 5.99 24.94 -6.24
N GLY A 370 4.84 24.40 -5.83
CA GLY A 370 4.38 24.35 -4.44
C GLY A 370 5.28 23.46 -3.58
N LEU A 371 5.49 22.20 -3.98
CA LEU A 371 6.33 21.26 -3.23
C LEU A 371 7.76 21.78 -3.00
N ARG A 372 8.39 22.31 -4.06
CA ARG A 372 9.73 22.90 -3.95
C ARG A 372 9.75 24.11 -3.03
N ALA A 373 8.74 24.97 -3.12
CA ALA A 373 8.62 26.13 -2.22
C ALA A 373 8.43 25.71 -0.75
N CYS A 374 7.71 24.61 -0.49
CA CYS A 374 7.61 24.03 0.85
C CYS A 374 8.99 23.55 1.34
N LEU A 375 9.69 22.74 0.55
CA LEU A 375 11.00 22.17 0.95
C LEU A 375 12.09 23.23 1.11
N GLU A 376 12.09 24.29 0.29
CA GLU A 376 13.02 25.42 0.45
C GLU A 376 12.82 26.14 1.80
N ARG A 377 11.64 26.04 2.41
CA ARG A 377 11.31 26.57 3.73
C ARG A 377 11.45 25.56 4.86
N ALA A 378 11.99 24.36 4.62
CA ALA A 378 12.15 23.33 5.66
C ALA A 378 13.04 23.75 6.83
N ASP A 379 13.87 24.80 6.67
CA ASP A 379 14.67 25.35 7.76
C ASP A 379 13.89 26.32 8.66
N ASP A 380 12.72 26.78 8.23
CA ASP A 380 12.00 27.86 8.90
C ASP A 380 11.09 27.34 10.01
N TRP A 381 11.02 28.06 11.12
CA TRP A 381 10.08 27.77 12.20
C TRP A 381 8.61 27.99 11.79
N ASP A 382 8.37 28.77 10.72
CA ASP A 382 7.06 29.03 10.11
C ASP A 382 6.71 27.99 9.01
N PHE A 383 7.31 26.81 9.10
CA PHE A 383 7.02 25.72 8.18
C PHE A 383 5.60 25.22 8.41
N ASN A 384 4.83 25.08 7.32
CA ASN A 384 3.50 24.54 7.37
C ASN A 384 3.52 23.11 6.83
N VAL A 385 3.48 22.14 7.75
CA VAL A 385 3.48 20.72 7.40
C VAL A 385 2.23 20.30 6.62
N PHE A 386 1.10 20.98 6.79
CA PHE A 386 -0.12 20.70 6.03
C PHE A 386 -0.03 21.19 4.58
N ASP A 387 0.77 22.23 4.33
CA ASP A 387 1.12 22.59 2.97
C ASP A 387 2.00 21.49 2.35
N LEU A 388 2.99 20.98 3.09
CA LEU A 388 3.77 19.85 2.62
C LEU A 388 2.90 18.60 2.37
N GLU A 389 2.00 18.24 3.29
CA GLU A 389 1.05 17.12 3.12
C GLU A 389 0.27 17.26 1.82
N ARG A 390 -0.25 18.46 1.54
CA ARG A 390 -1.01 18.72 0.31
C ARG A 390 -0.14 18.68 -0.94
N GLU A 391 1.05 19.29 -0.91
CA GLU A 391 1.94 19.37 -2.08
C GLU A 391 2.72 18.06 -2.33
N ALA A 392 2.89 17.23 -1.30
CA ALA A 392 3.47 15.88 -1.36
C ALA A 392 2.40 14.79 -1.53
N ASP A 393 1.15 15.18 -1.74
CA ASP A 393 -0.02 14.32 -1.92
C ASP A 393 -0.18 13.21 -0.87
N GLY A 394 -0.21 13.62 0.40
CA GLY A 394 -0.37 12.73 1.54
C GLY A 394 0.88 11.92 1.89
N LEU A 395 2.04 12.22 1.28
CA LEU A 395 3.33 11.58 1.59
C LEU A 395 4.36 12.55 2.23
N PRO A 396 3.98 13.37 3.23
CA PRO A 396 4.88 14.37 3.78
C PRO A 396 6.11 13.77 4.47
N LEU A 397 6.00 12.60 5.08
CA LEU A 397 7.08 12.02 5.90
C LEU A 397 8.24 11.55 5.03
N GLN A 398 8.00 10.71 4.03
CA GLN A 398 9.09 10.20 3.20
C GLN A 398 9.81 11.34 2.45
N VAL A 399 9.04 12.32 1.95
CA VAL A 399 9.57 13.44 1.15
C VAL A 399 10.44 14.34 2.01
N LEU A 400 9.97 14.69 3.20
CA LEU A 400 10.74 15.51 4.13
C LEU A 400 11.96 14.77 4.67
N CYS A 401 11.81 13.51 5.08
CA CYS A 401 12.93 12.70 5.57
C CYS A 401 14.04 12.60 4.52
N TRP A 402 13.70 12.31 3.26
CA TRP A 402 14.68 12.30 2.18
C TRP A 402 15.40 13.65 2.07
N HIS A 403 14.65 14.75 2.02
CA HIS A 403 15.20 16.10 1.91
C HIS A 403 16.16 16.43 3.06
N VAL A 404 15.77 16.19 4.32
CA VAL A 404 16.60 16.56 5.47
C VAL A 404 17.81 15.64 5.63
N PHE A 405 17.71 14.35 5.30
CA PHE A 405 18.86 13.43 5.33
C PHE A 405 19.92 13.82 4.29
N MET A 406 19.49 14.20 3.09
CA MET A 406 20.37 14.74 2.06
C MET A 406 21.02 16.06 2.50
N LYS A 407 20.22 16.98 3.05
CA LYS A 407 20.71 18.29 3.52
C LYS A 407 21.75 18.18 4.64
N HIS A 408 21.64 17.18 5.49
CA HIS A 408 22.62 16.87 6.53
C HIS A 408 23.79 16.01 6.03
N ASN A 409 23.84 15.66 4.74
CA ASN A 409 24.84 14.78 4.12
C ASN A 409 24.97 13.41 4.80
N LEU A 410 23.86 12.85 5.30
CA LEU A 410 23.90 11.60 6.10
C LEU A 410 24.04 10.35 5.23
N ILE A 411 23.50 10.40 4.01
CA ILE A 411 23.52 9.27 3.08
C ILE A 411 24.97 8.96 2.67
N GLU A 412 25.72 9.98 2.25
CA GLU A 412 27.13 9.83 1.87
C GLU A 412 28.02 9.52 3.08
N GLU A 413 27.86 10.26 4.19
CA GLU A 413 28.69 10.13 5.40
C GLU A 413 28.67 8.71 5.99
N PHE A 414 27.49 8.08 6.00
CA PHE A 414 27.29 6.77 6.62
C PHE A 414 27.10 5.62 5.62
N HIS A 415 27.27 5.89 4.32
CA HIS A 415 27.04 4.94 3.24
C HIS A 415 25.65 4.26 3.36
N LEU A 416 24.62 5.08 3.56
CA LEU A 416 23.25 4.58 3.65
C LEU A 416 22.78 4.11 2.28
N ASP A 417 22.23 2.91 2.21
CA ASP A 417 21.63 2.41 0.97
C ASP A 417 20.34 3.18 0.69
N GLN A 418 20.38 4.01 -0.35
CA GLN A 418 19.31 4.92 -0.73
C GLN A 418 18.01 4.19 -1.00
N VAL A 419 18.06 3.06 -1.71
CA VAL A 419 16.85 2.35 -2.08
C VAL A 419 16.22 1.70 -0.86
N LYS A 420 17.03 1.05 -0.02
CA LYS A 420 16.54 0.47 1.22
C LYS A 420 16.02 1.54 2.17
N PHE A 421 16.58 2.74 2.14
CA PHE A 421 16.11 3.86 2.96
C PHE A 421 14.74 4.35 2.49
N VAL A 422 14.52 4.49 1.17
CA VAL A 422 13.20 4.81 0.62
C VAL A 422 12.18 3.71 0.95
N ASN A 423 12.55 2.44 0.83
CA ASN A 423 11.66 1.33 1.22
C ASN A 423 11.30 1.37 2.71
N PHE A 424 12.29 1.65 3.58
CA PHE A 424 12.06 1.84 5.00
C PHE A 424 11.08 2.99 5.26
N LEU A 425 11.32 4.18 4.69
CA LEU A 425 10.45 5.35 4.85
C LEU A 425 9.03 5.09 4.35
N ARG A 426 8.88 4.45 3.19
CA ARG A 426 7.57 4.06 2.64
C ARG A 426 6.82 3.12 3.59
N THR A 427 7.52 2.15 4.18
CA THR A 427 6.93 1.22 5.14
C THR A 427 6.53 1.91 6.44
N ILE A 428 7.36 2.85 6.91
CA ILE A 428 7.05 3.66 8.10
C ILE A 428 5.83 4.56 7.85
N GLU A 429 5.80 5.29 6.74
CA GLU A 429 4.71 6.21 6.41
C GLU A 429 3.37 5.45 6.24
N SER A 430 3.38 4.34 5.48
CA SER A 430 2.18 3.53 5.24
C SER A 430 1.66 2.76 6.47
N GLY A 431 2.48 2.56 7.51
CA GLY A 431 2.02 1.93 8.75
C GLY A 431 1.27 2.87 9.69
N HIS A 432 1.20 4.18 9.38
CA HIS A 432 0.37 5.10 10.16
C HIS A 432 -1.11 4.90 9.82
N SER A 433 -1.94 4.79 10.85
CA SER A 433 -3.39 4.75 10.70
C SER A 433 -3.95 6.14 10.41
N ASP A 434 -5.21 6.21 9.95
CA ASP A 434 -5.95 7.47 9.72
C ASP A 434 -6.42 8.11 11.05
N ASN A 435 -5.46 8.30 11.95
CA ASN A 435 -5.66 8.99 13.21
C ASN A 435 -5.69 10.51 12.96
N PRO A 436 -6.53 11.27 13.70
CA PRO A 436 -6.58 12.71 13.53
C PRO A 436 -5.25 13.42 13.82
N TYR A 437 -4.53 13.03 14.88
CA TYR A 437 -3.28 13.65 15.33
C TYR A 437 -2.07 12.75 15.10
N HIS A 438 -1.99 11.57 15.73
CA HIS A 438 -0.80 10.71 15.64
C HIS A 438 -0.77 9.93 14.30
N ASN A 439 -0.46 10.64 13.22
CA ASN A 439 -0.38 10.19 11.82
C ASN A 439 0.97 10.59 11.18
N ALA A 440 1.21 10.19 9.93
CA ALA A 440 2.46 10.48 9.23
C ALA A 440 2.75 11.99 9.09
N THR A 441 1.72 12.83 9.00
CA THR A 441 1.87 14.30 8.93
C THR A 441 2.39 14.87 10.25
N HIS A 442 1.93 14.35 11.39
CA HIS A 442 2.49 14.73 12.70
C HIS A 442 3.96 14.33 12.79
N VAL A 443 4.29 13.09 12.39
CA VAL A 443 5.67 12.61 12.40
C VAL A 443 6.56 13.47 11.48
N ALA A 444 6.07 13.89 10.31
CA ALA A 444 6.79 14.83 9.44
C ALA A 444 7.03 16.19 10.14
N ASP A 445 6.06 16.71 10.88
CA ASP A 445 6.19 17.96 11.65
C ASP A 445 7.29 17.85 12.73
N VAL A 446 7.35 16.70 13.42
CA VAL A 446 8.40 16.42 14.42
C VAL A 446 9.78 16.28 13.77
N VAL A 447 9.87 15.63 12.60
CA VAL A 447 11.13 15.56 11.82
C VAL A 447 11.60 16.95 11.41
N GLN A 448 10.69 17.82 10.95
CA GLN A 448 11.01 19.18 10.56
C GLN A 448 11.45 20.02 11.77
N SER A 449 10.73 19.91 12.88
CA SER A 449 11.05 20.60 14.13
C SER A 449 12.41 20.17 14.68
N MET A 450 12.70 18.87 14.68
CA MET A 450 14.02 18.33 15.02
C MET A 450 15.11 18.88 14.09
N HIS A 451 14.85 18.91 12.78
CA HIS A 451 15.76 19.51 11.82
C HIS A 451 16.08 20.98 12.18
N CYS A 452 15.06 21.80 12.44
CA CYS A 452 15.24 23.20 12.84
C CYS A 452 15.99 23.36 14.17
N LEU A 453 15.74 22.50 15.17
CA LEU A 453 16.50 22.50 16.43
C LEU A 453 17.99 22.22 16.20
N LEU A 454 18.31 21.30 15.28
CA LEU A 454 19.67 20.96 14.89
C LEU A 454 20.37 22.11 14.14
N VAL A 455 19.69 22.76 13.19
CA VAL A 455 20.33 23.78 12.32
C VAL A 455 20.25 25.22 12.86
N LYS A 456 19.14 25.61 13.49
CA LYS A 456 18.86 26.97 13.97
C LYS A 456 18.67 27.04 15.48
N GLY A 457 18.25 25.96 16.13
CA GLY A 457 17.97 25.92 17.58
C GLY A 457 19.20 25.77 18.47
N GLY A 458 20.40 25.65 17.92
CA GLY A 458 21.66 25.58 18.67
C GLY A 458 22.09 24.18 19.09
N VAL A 459 21.25 23.16 18.91
CA VAL A 459 21.55 21.76 19.29
C VAL A 459 22.76 21.23 18.51
N GLY A 460 22.87 21.55 17.22
CA GLY A 460 23.95 21.09 16.34
C GLY A 460 25.38 21.43 16.80
N LYS A 461 25.55 22.33 17.78
CA LYS A 461 26.85 22.69 18.37
C LYS A 461 27.40 21.62 19.33
N PHE A 462 26.53 20.75 19.83
CA PHE A 462 26.85 19.78 20.89
C PHE A 462 26.79 18.32 20.41
N VAL A 463 26.39 18.10 19.16
CA VAL A 463 26.13 16.76 18.61
C VAL A 463 26.88 16.54 17.30
N GLY A 464 27.34 15.31 17.07
CA GLY A 464 28.01 14.92 15.84
C GLY A 464 27.03 14.40 14.79
N LYS A 465 27.58 13.94 13.65
CA LYS A 465 26.78 13.39 12.54
C LYS A 465 25.97 12.15 12.93
N LEU A 466 26.50 11.31 13.82
CA LEU A 466 25.82 10.09 14.26
C LEU A 466 24.62 10.44 15.15
N GLU A 467 24.78 11.42 16.02
CA GLU A 467 23.70 11.95 16.86
C GLU A 467 22.63 12.69 16.03
N ILE A 468 23.02 13.41 14.98
CA ILE A 468 22.08 14.01 14.02
C ILE A 468 21.27 12.92 13.32
N LEU A 469 21.92 11.86 12.83
CA LEU A 469 21.25 10.70 12.25
C LEU A 469 20.29 10.05 13.25
N ALA A 470 20.72 9.88 14.51
CA ALA A 470 19.88 9.35 15.57
C ALA A 470 18.65 10.23 15.83
N GLY A 471 18.82 11.56 15.88
CA GLY A 471 17.73 12.49 16.14
C GLY A 471 16.66 12.49 15.05
N LEU A 472 17.07 12.50 13.78
CA LEU A 472 16.15 12.46 12.66
C LEU A 472 15.48 11.09 12.53
N LEU A 473 16.23 9.99 12.71
CA LEU A 473 15.67 8.64 12.67
C LEU A 473 14.69 8.40 13.83
N ALA A 474 15.02 8.84 15.05
CA ALA A 474 14.12 8.76 16.20
C ALA A 474 12.82 9.54 15.94
N SER A 475 12.93 10.78 15.44
CA SER A 475 11.76 11.61 15.09
C SER A 475 10.88 10.92 14.04
N CYS A 476 11.48 10.31 13.02
CA CYS A 476 10.78 9.58 11.95
C CYS A 476 9.95 8.38 12.44
N ILE A 477 10.29 7.78 13.58
CA ILE A 477 9.67 6.54 14.03
C ILE A 477 8.93 6.66 15.36
N HIS A 478 8.96 7.83 16.02
CA HIS A 478 8.60 7.95 17.43
C HIS A 478 7.14 7.58 17.73
N ASP A 479 6.24 7.70 16.75
CA ASP A 479 4.81 7.34 16.83
C ASP A 479 4.38 6.27 15.81
N PHE A 480 5.33 5.49 15.29
CA PHE A 480 5.05 4.53 14.23
C PHE A 480 3.99 3.48 14.64
N GLU A 481 2.94 3.30 13.82
CA GLU A 481 1.77 2.45 14.08
C GLU A 481 0.86 2.88 15.24
N HIS A 482 0.97 4.12 15.77
CA HIS A 482 0.10 4.59 16.86
C HIS A 482 -1.39 4.31 16.58
N ARG A 483 -2.12 3.81 17.59
CA ARG A 483 -3.53 3.34 17.43
C ARG A 483 -4.58 4.38 17.81
N GLY A 484 -4.15 5.57 18.24
CA GLY A 484 -5.03 6.62 18.74
C GLY A 484 -5.47 6.44 20.19
N PHE A 485 -4.74 5.62 20.96
CA PHE A 485 -5.00 5.38 22.38
C PHE A 485 -3.76 5.67 23.23
N ASN A 486 -3.96 6.31 24.38
CA ASN A 486 -2.88 6.56 25.32
C ASN A 486 -2.45 5.30 26.10
N ASN A 487 -1.25 5.36 26.69
CA ASN A 487 -0.67 4.25 27.47
C ASN A 487 -1.60 3.73 28.59
N ASP A 488 -2.30 4.61 29.30
CA ASP A 488 -3.22 4.24 30.39
C ASP A 488 -4.43 3.43 29.89
N PHE A 489 -4.97 3.76 28.72
CA PHE A 489 -6.04 2.97 28.10
C PHE A 489 -5.55 1.57 27.74
N LEU A 490 -4.40 1.46 27.06
CA LEU A 490 -3.81 0.17 26.67
C LEU A 490 -3.60 -0.75 27.88
N VAL A 491 -3.08 -0.21 28.98
CA VAL A 491 -2.89 -0.93 30.25
C VAL A 491 -4.23 -1.38 30.84
N LYS A 492 -5.21 -0.48 30.94
CA LYS A 492 -6.55 -0.82 31.49
C LYS A 492 -7.29 -1.86 30.68
N THR A 493 -7.09 -1.89 29.36
CA THR A 493 -7.74 -2.85 28.47
C THR A 493 -6.93 -4.13 28.27
N GLN A 494 -5.76 -4.24 28.90
CA GLN A 494 -4.84 -5.37 28.73
C GLN A 494 -4.51 -5.61 27.25
N ASP A 495 -4.22 -4.52 26.52
CA ASP A 495 -3.79 -4.61 25.12
C ASP A 495 -2.46 -5.38 25.03
N ASP A 496 -2.25 -6.09 23.92
CA ASP A 496 -1.04 -6.87 23.67
C ASP A 496 0.23 -6.02 23.86
N TRP A 497 0.20 -4.73 23.49
CA TRP A 497 1.35 -3.85 23.68
C TRP A 497 1.64 -3.57 25.16
N ALA A 498 0.60 -3.45 25.98
CA ALA A 498 0.77 -3.28 27.42
C ALA A 498 1.32 -4.56 28.06
N ILE A 499 0.84 -5.73 27.61
CA ILE A 499 1.35 -7.03 28.05
C ILE A 499 2.83 -7.20 27.70
N ASP A 500 3.20 -6.95 26.43
CA ASP A 500 4.57 -7.12 25.93
C ASP A 500 5.58 -6.19 26.62
N SER A 501 5.15 -4.97 26.91
CA SER A 501 5.96 -3.95 27.59
C SER A 501 5.90 -4.02 29.12
N ASN A 502 5.07 -4.91 29.68
CA ASN A 502 4.79 -4.99 31.12
C ASN A 502 4.36 -3.64 31.71
N ASP A 503 3.40 -2.99 31.04
CA ASP A 503 2.80 -1.70 31.38
C ASP A 503 3.78 -0.51 31.39
N LYS A 504 4.97 -0.65 30.81
CA LYS A 504 6.00 0.40 30.77
C LYS A 504 6.13 1.01 29.39
N SER A 505 5.57 2.21 29.22
CA SER A 505 5.57 2.95 27.95
C SER A 505 5.13 2.06 26.76
N PRO A 506 3.90 1.47 26.81
CA PRO A 506 3.43 0.54 25.77
C PRO A 506 3.56 1.05 24.34
N ASN A 507 3.13 2.30 24.08
CA ASN A 507 3.21 2.93 22.76
C ASN A 507 4.67 3.07 22.31
N GLU A 508 5.51 3.73 23.11
CA GLU A 508 6.91 4.02 22.77
C GLU A 508 7.72 2.72 22.58
N SER A 509 7.44 1.70 23.38
CA SER A 509 8.03 0.36 23.24
C SER A 509 7.63 -0.29 21.91
N HIS A 510 6.35 -0.17 21.52
CA HIS A 510 5.85 -0.68 20.25
C HIS A 510 6.48 0.05 19.06
N HIS A 511 6.45 1.38 19.05
CA HIS A 511 7.04 2.24 18.00
C HIS A 511 8.48 1.84 17.68
N LEU A 512 9.30 1.66 18.73
CA LEU A 512 10.68 1.18 18.60
C LEU A 512 10.73 -0.26 18.06
N SER A 513 9.97 -1.18 18.67
CA SER A 513 10.05 -2.60 18.34
C SER A 513 9.66 -2.88 16.90
N SER A 514 8.57 -2.29 16.40
CA SER A 514 8.08 -2.47 15.03
C SER A 514 9.02 -1.84 14.02
N SER A 515 9.47 -0.61 14.25
CA SER A 515 10.42 0.08 13.36
C SER A 515 11.74 -0.68 13.21
N PHE A 516 12.28 -1.21 14.31
CA PHE A 516 13.49 -2.03 14.25
C PHE A 516 13.27 -3.42 13.64
N ARG A 517 12.04 -3.97 13.66
CA ARG A 517 11.71 -5.19 12.90
C ARG A 517 11.71 -4.91 11.40
N ILE A 518 11.17 -3.78 10.95
CA ILE A 518 11.24 -3.35 9.54
C ILE A 518 12.69 -3.17 9.13
N LEU A 519 13.51 -2.48 9.92
CA LEU A 519 14.92 -2.28 9.62
C LEU A 519 15.73 -3.58 9.49
N ARG A 520 15.26 -4.70 10.08
CA ARG A 520 15.89 -6.02 9.94
C ARG A 520 15.58 -6.70 8.61
N GLN A 521 14.55 -6.26 7.89
CA GLN A 521 14.20 -6.82 6.59
C GLN A 521 15.29 -6.47 5.56
N PRO A 522 15.76 -7.41 4.72
CA PRO A 522 16.85 -7.19 3.77
C PRO A 522 16.66 -5.98 2.84
N GLU A 523 15.42 -5.71 2.44
CA GLU A 523 14.95 -4.66 1.55
C GLU A 523 14.79 -3.29 2.22
N CYS A 524 14.78 -3.24 3.56
CA CYS A 524 14.66 -2.02 4.36
C CYS A 524 15.94 -1.73 5.18
N ASN A 525 16.90 -2.65 5.21
CA ASN A 525 18.14 -2.50 5.99
C ASN A 525 19.13 -1.54 5.30
N PHE A 526 18.83 -0.24 5.37
CA PHE A 526 19.66 0.81 4.80
C PHE A 526 20.98 1.04 5.55
N LEU A 527 21.10 0.52 6.77
CA LEU A 527 22.31 0.60 7.60
C LEU A 527 23.32 -0.53 7.32
N HIS A 528 23.05 -1.45 6.39
CA HIS A 528 23.84 -2.68 6.25
C HIS A 528 25.34 -2.47 5.96
N GLN A 529 25.74 -1.32 5.41
CA GLN A 529 27.14 -0.96 5.15
C GLN A 529 27.81 -0.22 6.32
N MET A 530 27.03 0.27 7.29
CA MET A 530 27.53 0.97 8.47
C MET A 530 28.26 -0.01 9.40
N PRO A 531 29.40 0.35 10.00
CA PRO A 531 30.08 -0.46 11.03
C PRO A 531 29.14 -0.88 12.17
N GLN A 532 29.21 -2.15 12.59
CA GLN A 532 28.33 -2.69 13.65
C GLN A 532 28.39 -1.91 14.97
N ALA A 533 29.56 -1.39 15.35
CA ALA A 533 29.69 -0.56 16.55
C ALA A 533 28.90 0.77 16.45
N GLN A 534 28.89 1.40 15.26
CA GLN A 534 28.09 2.59 15.00
C GLN A 534 26.59 2.24 14.95
N GLN A 535 26.20 1.13 14.33
CA GLN A 535 24.80 0.68 14.34
C GLN A 535 24.29 0.43 15.76
N ALA A 536 25.11 -0.19 16.62
CA ALA A 536 24.77 -0.44 18.02
C ALA A 536 24.62 0.88 18.81
N HIS A 537 25.50 1.85 18.56
CA HIS A 537 25.41 3.16 19.20
C HIS A 537 24.18 3.95 18.72
N LEU A 538 23.95 4.00 17.40
CA LEU A 538 22.77 4.60 16.79
C LEU A 538 21.48 4.01 17.38
N ARG A 539 21.39 2.67 17.44
CA ARG A 539 20.26 1.97 18.03
C ARG A 539 20.02 2.41 19.48
N LYS A 540 21.08 2.50 20.29
CA LYS A 540 20.96 2.94 21.68
C LYS A 540 20.42 4.36 21.78
N LEU A 541 20.98 5.30 21.01
CA LEU A 541 20.53 6.70 20.99
C LEU A 541 19.05 6.79 20.59
N VAL A 542 18.65 6.11 19.51
CA VAL A 542 17.26 6.12 19.05
C VAL A 542 16.30 5.54 20.09
N ILE A 543 16.67 4.45 20.78
CA ILE A 543 15.88 3.90 21.89
C ILE A 543 15.74 4.92 23.01
N ASP A 544 16.84 5.51 23.47
CA ASP A 544 16.82 6.47 24.58
C ASP A 544 16.00 7.74 24.22
N MET A 545 15.96 8.13 22.94
CA MET A 545 15.18 9.26 22.45
C MET A 545 13.68 8.97 22.36
N VAL A 546 13.27 7.87 21.72
CA VAL A 546 11.83 7.56 21.59
C VAL A 546 11.23 7.21 22.95
N MET A 547 11.96 6.50 23.83
CA MET A 547 11.45 6.27 25.19
C MET A 547 11.26 7.57 26.00
N ALA A 548 11.95 8.65 25.61
CA ALA A 548 11.81 9.95 26.26
C ALA A 548 10.56 10.73 25.80
N THR A 549 9.89 10.33 24.71
CA THR A 549 8.65 10.99 24.27
C THR A 549 7.49 10.70 25.22
N ASP A 550 7.51 9.57 25.94
CA ASP A 550 6.54 9.25 27.00
C ASP A 550 6.37 10.43 27.96
N MET A 551 5.14 10.92 28.04
CA MET A 551 4.79 12.05 28.90
C MET A 551 4.89 11.73 30.39
N GLY A 552 4.92 10.45 30.78
CA GLY A 552 5.25 10.01 32.14
C GLY A 552 6.66 10.39 32.59
N GLU A 553 7.61 10.48 31.65
CA GLU A 553 9.02 10.81 31.92
C GLU A 553 9.33 12.31 31.82
N HIS A 554 8.36 13.12 31.36
CA HIS A 554 8.56 14.53 31.02
C HIS A 554 9.23 15.35 32.13
N MET A 555 8.68 15.32 33.35
CA MET A 555 9.21 16.13 34.46
C MET A 555 10.58 15.64 34.94
N ALA A 556 10.87 14.34 34.80
CA ALA A 556 12.18 13.79 35.13
C ALA A 556 13.24 14.29 34.15
N ILE A 557 12.92 14.32 32.85
CA ILE A 557 13.82 14.82 31.80
C ILE A 557 14.02 16.33 31.94
N VAL A 558 12.97 17.12 32.14
CA VAL A 558 13.07 18.58 32.39
C VAL A 558 13.96 18.87 33.60
N SER A 559 13.80 18.09 34.68
CA SER A 559 14.63 18.24 35.88
C SER A 559 16.10 17.93 35.60
N LYS A 560 16.40 16.89 34.82
CA LYS A 560 17.76 16.53 34.39
C LYS A 560 18.37 17.59 33.47
N LEU A 561 17.63 18.11 32.50
CA LEU A 561 18.08 19.21 31.64
C LEU A 561 18.50 20.42 32.48
N LYS A 562 17.69 20.77 33.49
CA LYS A 562 18.02 21.86 34.41
C LYS A 562 19.25 21.56 35.26
N SER A 563 19.37 20.36 35.84
CA SER A 563 20.46 20.05 36.77
C SER A 563 21.80 19.81 36.07
N ASP A 564 21.78 19.15 34.91
CA ASP A 564 22.97 18.55 34.30
C ASP A 564 23.46 19.32 33.07
N LEU A 565 22.61 20.16 32.46
CA LEU A 565 22.97 21.00 31.33
C LEU A 565 22.89 22.49 31.68
N GLN A 566 21.72 23.01 32.06
CA GLN A 566 21.51 24.44 32.30
C GLN A 566 22.50 25.01 33.32
N LYS A 567 22.62 24.37 34.49
CA LYS A 567 23.54 24.83 35.55
C LYS A 567 25.00 24.85 35.12
N ARG A 568 25.42 23.93 34.25
CA ARG A 568 26.80 23.89 33.74
C ARG A 568 27.03 25.04 32.77
N LEU A 569 26.08 25.30 31.87
CA LEU A 569 26.14 26.42 30.94
C LEU A 569 26.11 27.79 31.65
N GLU A 570 25.47 27.89 32.81
CA GLU A 570 25.45 29.11 33.63
C GLU A 570 26.78 29.36 34.37
N ASN A 571 27.61 28.33 34.57
CA ASN A 571 28.89 28.44 35.26
C ASN A 571 30.04 28.61 34.25
N PRO A 572 30.72 29.78 34.21
CA PRO A 572 31.81 30.03 33.25
C PRO A 572 32.99 29.06 33.37
N ASP A 573 33.14 28.42 34.53
CA ASP A 573 34.21 27.45 34.80
C ASP A 573 33.85 26.02 34.33
N ASP A 574 32.57 25.74 34.04
CA ASP A 574 32.09 24.42 33.58
C ASP A 574 31.92 24.42 32.04
N ASP A 575 33.04 24.53 31.32
CA ASP A 575 33.02 24.42 29.85
C ASP A 575 32.59 23.01 29.41
N ILE A 576 31.48 22.95 28.67
CA ILE A 576 30.94 21.70 28.10
C ILE A 576 31.73 21.29 26.85
N GLY A 577 32.47 22.23 26.24
CA GLY A 577 33.20 22.01 25.02
C GLY A 577 32.29 21.73 23.81
N SER A 578 32.92 21.48 22.67
CA SER A 578 32.22 21.10 21.42
C SER A 578 31.91 19.61 21.31
N ASP A 579 32.48 18.78 22.18
CA ASP A 579 32.27 17.33 22.22
C ASP A 579 31.90 16.88 23.63
N PRO A 580 30.63 17.09 24.04
CA PRO A 580 30.18 16.72 25.37
C PRO A 580 30.18 15.20 25.57
N PRO A 581 30.22 14.72 26.83
CA PRO A 581 30.07 13.30 27.13
C PRO A 581 28.77 12.72 26.56
N ASP A 582 28.80 11.45 26.12
CA ASP A 582 27.65 10.78 25.48
C ASP A 582 26.34 10.92 26.28
N ALA A 583 26.41 10.79 27.61
CA ALA A 583 25.23 10.94 28.46
C ALA A 583 24.57 12.32 28.35
N LEU A 584 25.37 13.37 28.15
CA LEU A 584 24.88 14.73 27.95
C LEU A 584 24.33 14.92 26.54
N LYS A 585 24.97 14.32 25.51
CA LYS A 585 24.43 14.29 24.14
C LYS A 585 23.06 13.61 24.11
N THR A 586 22.93 12.45 24.75
CA THR A 586 21.65 11.74 24.90
C THR A 586 20.61 12.63 25.58
N LEU A 587 20.95 13.29 26.69
CA LEU A 587 20.02 14.18 27.39
C LEU A 587 19.59 15.38 26.52
N ILE A 588 20.52 15.97 25.76
CA ILE A 588 20.24 17.06 24.82
C ILE A 588 19.26 16.58 23.75
N LEU A 589 19.49 15.41 23.16
CA LEU A 589 18.62 14.83 22.14
C LEU A 589 17.25 14.43 22.68
N GLN A 590 17.17 13.90 23.91
CA GLN A 590 15.91 13.64 24.61
C GLN A 590 15.12 14.95 24.82
N GLY A 591 15.78 16.02 25.24
CA GLY A 591 15.14 17.33 25.31
C GLY A 591 14.68 17.85 23.94
N ALA A 592 15.52 17.68 22.91
CA ALA A 592 15.22 18.14 21.55
C ALA A 592 13.98 17.45 20.98
N ILE A 593 13.88 16.12 21.11
CA ILE A 593 12.72 15.38 20.59
C ILE A 593 11.45 15.75 21.34
N LYS A 594 11.51 15.98 22.67
CA LYS A 594 10.35 16.48 23.42
C LYS A 594 9.91 17.87 22.99
N VAL A 595 10.85 18.76 22.68
CA VAL A 595 10.54 20.10 22.13
C VAL A 595 9.96 20.02 20.72
N ALA A 596 10.44 19.08 19.90
CA ALA A 596 9.94 18.85 18.55
C ALA A 596 8.53 18.23 18.55
N ASP A 597 8.29 17.26 19.41
CA ASP A 597 7.03 16.49 19.55
C ASP A 597 5.85 17.41 19.91
N ILE A 598 6.03 18.31 20.88
CA ILE A 598 5.02 19.35 21.20
C ILE A 598 5.18 20.61 20.34
N GLY A 599 5.75 20.48 19.14
CA GLY A 599 6.11 21.58 18.26
C GLY A 599 4.94 22.44 17.80
N HIS A 600 3.73 21.86 17.75
CA HIS A 600 2.51 22.57 17.41
C HIS A 600 2.28 23.82 18.28
N LEU A 601 2.82 23.90 19.51
CA LEU A 601 2.66 25.03 20.42
C LEU A 601 3.38 26.31 19.97
N TYR A 602 4.51 26.18 19.28
CA TYR A 602 5.24 27.32 18.69
C TYR A 602 5.03 27.45 17.18
N ALA A 603 4.22 26.57 16.57
CA ALA A 603 3.84 26.69 15.18
C ALA A 603 3.08 28.00 14.93
N ASP A 604 3.00 28.38 13.65
CA ASP A 604 2.16 29.48 13.23
C ASP A 604 0.70 29.25 13.63
N HIS A 605 -0.01 30.35 13.88
CA HIS A 605 -1.27 30.33 14.60
C HIS A 605 -2.32 29.39 14.00
N GLU A 606 -2.45 29.37 12.68
CA GLU A 606 -3.40 28.51 11.96
C GLU A 606 -3.03 27.02 12.08
N VAL A 607 -1.75 26.69 11.94
CA VAL A 607 -1.20 25.33 12.12
C VAL A 607 -1.42 24.86 13.56
N HIS A 608 -1.17 25.73 14.54
CA HIS A 608 -1.38 25.44 15.96
C HIS A 608 -2.85 25.10 16.27
N ILE A 609 -3.80 25.87 15.74
CA ILE A 609 -5.23 25.59 15.93
C ILE A 609 -5.58 24.24 15.31
N GLN A 610 -5.17 23.99 14.07
CA GLN A 610 -5.49 22.74 13.37
C GLN A 610 -4.96 21.51 14.11
N TRP A 611 -3.72 21.56 14.62
CA TRP A 611 -3.18 20.50 15.45
C TRP A 611 -3.93 20.33 16.78
N SER A 612 -4.30 21.43 17.43
CA SER A 612 -5.04 21.38 18.70
C SER A 612 -6.43 20.75 18.53
N GLU A 613 -7.12 21.04 17.42
CA GLU A 613 -8.42 20.45 17.08
C GLU A 613 -8.29 18.97 16.70
N ARG A 614 -7.25 18.60 15.93
CA ARG A 614 -6.95 17.19 15.61
C ARG A 614 -6.67 16.38 16.88
N LEU A 615 -5.86 16.91 17.80
CA LEU A 615 -5.58 16.26 19.08
C LEU A 615 -6.85 16.09 19.92
N GLU A 616 -7.72 17.11 19.95
CA GLU A 616 -9.01 17.05 20.64
C GLU A 616 -9.91 15.95 20.07
N GLU A 617 -10.05 15.88 18.74
CA GLU A 617 -10.86 14.86 18.07
C GLU A 617 -10.32 13.45 18.34
N GLU A 618 -9.00 13.24 18.33
CA GLU A 618 -8.43 11.94 18.64
C GLU A 618 -8.69 11.52 20.10
N MET A 619 -8.50 12.45 21.05
CA MET A 619 -8.81 12.22 22.46
C MET A 619 -10.31 11.93 22.66
N TRP A 620 -11.21 12.58 21.93
CA TRP A 620 -12.63 12.27 21.97
C TRP A 620 -12.97 10.90 21.38
N ARG A 621 -12.30 10.47 20.31
CA ARG A 621 -12.47 9.10 19.78
C ARG A 621 -12.10 8.05 20.82
N GLN A 622 -11.01 8.24 21.58
CA GLN A 622 -10.70 7.38 22.72
C GLN A 622 -11.82 7.41 23.76
N GLY A 623 -12.30 8.59 24.16
CA GLY A 623 -13.36 8.71 25.16
C GLY A 623 -14.69 8.07 24.75
N ASP A 624 -15.03 8.07 23.46
CA ASP A 624 -16.18 7.35 22.94
C ASP A 624 -16.02 5.84 23.09
N VAL A 625 -14.83 5.31 22.79
CA VAL A 625 -14.52 3.88 22.97
C VAL A 625 -14.58 3.51 24.45
N GLU A 626 -14.05 4.35 25.35
CA GLU A 626 -14.16 4.16 26.80
C GLU A 626 -15.63 4.14 27.25
N LYS A 627 -16.46 5.06 26.74
CA LYS A 627 -17.91 5.10 27.01
C LYS A 627 -18.62 3.84 26.51
N GLN A 628 -18.30 3.36 25.31
CA GLN A 628 -18.85 2.12 24.73
C GLN A 628 -18.45 0.88 25.53
N ARG A 629 -17.25 0.86 26.11
CA ARG A 629 -16.74 -0.22 26.96
C ARG A 629 -17.15 -0.10 28.43
N GLU A 630 -18.07 0.83 28.75
CA GLU A 630 -18.52 1.12 30.12
C GLU A 630 -17.37 1.48 31.08
N MET A 631 -16.27 2.02 30.54
CA MET A 631 -15.13 2.50 31.30
C MET A 631 -15.37 3.95 31.76
N LYS A 632 -14.67 4.35 32.82
CA LYS A 632 -14.62 5.76 33.19
C LYS A 632 -13.90 6.54 32.09
N ILE A 633 -14.63 7.45 31.43
CA ILE A 633 -14.05 8.35 30.42
C ILE A 633 -12.90 9.15 31.03
N SER A 634 -11.77 9.13 30.34
CA SER A 634 -10.52 9.77 30.71
C SER A 634 -10.63 11.30 30.70
N PHE A 635 -9.74 11.96 31.43
CA PHE A 635 -9.73 13.42 31.54
C PHE A 635 -9.50 14.06 30.17
N LEU A 636 -10.27 15.11 29.84
CA LEU A 636 -10.32 15.80 28.53
C LEU A 636 -10.89 15.00 27.35
N MET A 637 -11.24 13.73 27.53
CA MET A 637 -11.68 12.84 26.44
C MET A 637 -13.20 12.77 26.28
N ASP A 638 -13.97 13.49 27.09
CA ASP A 638 -15.42 13.53 26.99
C ASP A 638 -15.87 14.69 26.08
N ARG A 639 -16.37 14.37 24.88
CA ARG A 639 -16.88 15.36 23.90
C ARG A 639 -18.06 16.20 24.41
N GLU A 640 -18.71 15.80 25.51
CA GLU A 640 -19.75 16.60 26.17
C GLU A 640 -19.20 17.64 27.16
N LYS A 641 -17.89 17.60 27.45
CA LYS A 641 -17.18 18.49 28.39
C LYS A 641 -16.12 19.32 27.66
N PRO A 642 -15.55 20.35 28.31
CA PRO A 642 -14.36 21.02 27.80
C PRO A 642 -13.22 20.02 27.53
N GLY A 643 -12.74 19.97 26.29
CA GLY A 643 -11.63 19.11 25.86
C GLY A 643 -10.29 19.85 25.79
N VAL A 644 -9.42 19.37 24.92
CA VAL A 644 -8.04 19.84 24.73
C VAL A 644 -7.97 21.33 24.42
N THR A 645 -8.80 21.84 23.51
CA THR A 645 -8.72 23.24 23.04
C THR A 645 -8.94 24.23 24.19
N LYS A 646 -9.88 23.93 25.08
CA LYS A 646 -10.16 24.76 26.28
C LYS A 646 -9.15 24.57 27.40
N SER A 647 -8.31 23.54 27.35
CA SER A 647 -7.30 23.26 28.37
C SER A 647 -5.91 23.79 28.01
N GLN A 648 -5.73 24.36 26.81
CA GLN A 648 -4.46 24.84 26.30
C GLN A 648 -3.72 25.79 27.26
N PRO A 649 -4.35 26.81 27.88
CA PRO A 649 -3.63 27.67 28.84
C PRO A 649 -3.06 26.91 30.03
N GLY A 650 -3.82 25.95 30.57
CA GLY A 650 -3.34 25.08 31.66
C GLY A 650 -2.19 24.18 31.21
N PHE A 651 -2.28 23.59 30.02
CA PHE A 651 -1.20 22.78 29.45
C PHE A 651 0.08 23.61 29.30
N VAL A 652 -0.04 24.84 28.78
CA VAL A 652 1.10 25.75 28.64
C VAL A 652 1.73 26.07 30.00
N ASP A 653 0.94 26.45 30.99
CA ASP A 653 1.46 26.88 32.30
C ASP A 653 2.13 25.75 33.09
N PHE A 654 1.59 24.53 33.02
CA PHE A 654 2.05 23.43 33.88
C PHE A 654 2.98 22.42 33.20
N VAL A 655 2.97 22.31 31.87
CA VAL A 655 3.77 21.31 31.14
C VAL A 655 4.79 21.97 30.21
N VAL A 656 4.34 22.95 29.42
CA VAL A 656 5.14 23.55 28.34
C VAL A 656 6.16 24.53 28.90
N ARG A 657 5.74 25.53 29.69
CA ARG A 657 6.64 26.57 30.24
C ARG A 657 7.83 25.97 30.99
N PRO A 658 7.66 24.99 31.91
CA PRO A 658 8.80 24.37 32.58
C PRO A 658 9.85 23.78 31.62
N LEU A 659 9.42 23.17 30.51
CA LEU A 659 10.33 22.65 29.50
C LEU A 659 11.00 23.78 28.71
N PHE A 660 10.23 24.71 28.15
CA PHE A 660 10.76 25.74 27.26
C PHE A 660 11.60 26.80 27.97
N ASP A 661 11.29 27.15 29.22
CA ASP A 661 12.12 28.05 30.02
C ASP A 661 13.50 27.44 30.28
N THR A 662 13.55 26.15 30.65
CA THR A 662 14.82 25.42 30.81
C THR A 662 15.52 25.22 29.46
N TRP A 663 14.78 24.88 28.40
CA TRP A 663 15.34 24.67 27.07
C TRP A 663 15.98 25.94 26.50
N CYS A 664 15.29 27.09 26.57
CA CYS A 664 15.80 28.36 26.06
C CYS A 664 16.92 28.95 26.93
N ALA A 665 17.02 28.55 28.20
CA ALA A 665 18.18 28.84 29.03
C ALA A 665 19.42 28.06 28.55
N CYS A 666 19.25 26.80 28.14
CA CYS A 666 20.33 26.00 27.56
C CYS A 666 20.68 26.40 26.11
N PHE A 667 19.67 26.75 25.33
CA PHE A 667 19.77 27.04 23.89
C PHE A 667 19.15 28.41 23.58
N PRO A 668 19.89 29.50 23.79
CA PRO A 668 19.36 30.86 23.59
C PRO A 668 18.85 31.15 22.17
N GLU A 669 19.35 30.43 21.16
CA GLU A 669 18.89 30.50 19.77
C GLU A 669 17.44 30.03 19.60
N SER A 670 16.95 29.20 20.53
CA SER A 670 15.55 28.72 20.55
C SER A 670 14.58 29.70 21.24
N LYS A 671 15.02 30.89 21.68
CA LYS A 671 14.13 31.87 22.34
C LYS A 671 12.93 32.30 21.51
N VAL A 672 13.07 32.27 20.19
CA VAL A 672 11.95 32.55 19.27
C VAL A 672 10.76 31.61 19.53
N LEU A 673 10.99 30.37 19.98
CA LEU A 673 9.93 29.41 20.26
C LEU A 673 9.03 29.88 21.41
N LEU A 674 9.62 30.43 22.49
CA LEU A 674 8.87 30.98 23.63
C LEU A 674 7.98 32.15 23.21
N GLU A 675 8.50 33.07 22.40
CA GLU A 675 7.71 34.21 21.90
C GLU A 675 6.49 33.74 21.10
N ARG A 676 6.63 32.64 20.34
CA ARG A 676 5.52 32.06 19.57
C ARG A 676 4.51 31.33 20.46
N ILE A 677 4.98 30.60 21.45
CA ILE A 677 4.13 29.97 22.47
C ILE A 677 3.31 31.03 23.19
N ASP A 678 3.92 32.16 23.58
CA ASP A 678 3.22 33.26 24.25
C ASP A 678 2.11 33.86 23.37
N ARG A 679 2.34 33.99 22.05
CA ARG A 679 1.30 34.44 21.10
C ARG A 679 0.10 33.48 21.06
N ASN A 680 0.35 32.18 20.92
CA ASN A 680 -0.71 31.16 20.89
C ASN A 680 -1.43 31.04 22.24
N TYR A 681 -0.70 31.19 23.35
CA TYR A 681 -1.23 31.21 24.71
C TYR A 681 -2.20 32.39 24.95
N GLU A 682 -1.82 33.60 24.53
CA GLU A 682 -2.70 34.77 24.65
C GLU A 682 -3.97 34.64 23.80
N TYR A 683 -3.90 33.98 22.64
CA TYR A 683 -5.08 33.64 21.86
C TYR A 683 -6.06 32.77 22.67
N TRP A 684 -5.61 31.66 23.26
CA TRP A 684 -6.50 30.79 24.03
C TRP A 684 -7.07 31.48 25.27
N LYS A 685 -6.27 32.30 25.96
CA LYS A 685 -6.76 33.15 27.06
C LYS A 685 -7.82 34.16 26.62
N SER A 686 -7.68 34.73 25.43
CA SER A 686 -8.70 35.64 24.88
C SER A 686 -10.02 34.89 24.63
N LYS A 687 -9.95 33.65 24.13
CA LYS A 687 -11.13 32.79 23.90
C LYS A 687 -11.83 32.35 25.18
N GLU A 688 -11.07 32.07 26.25
CA GLU A 688 -11.64 31.83 27.57
C GLU A 688 -12.45 33.04 28.07
N LYS A 689 -11.88 34.25 27.97
CA LYS A 689 -12.55 35.50 28.37
C LYS A 689 -13.81 35.77 27.57
N GLU A 690 -13.76 35.68 26.24
CA GLU A 690 -14.93 35.86 25.37
C GLU A 690 -16.08 34.91 25.73
N HIS A 691 -15.77 33.66 26.07
CA HIS A 691 -16.77 32.67 26.46
C HIS A 691 -17.31 32.93 27.89
N HIS A 692 -16.53 33.49 28.80
CA HIS A 692 -16.99 33.93 30.11
C HIS A 692 -17.92 35.15 30.00
N ASP A 693 -17.56 36.13 29.18
CA ASP A 693 -18.34 37.36 28.97
C ASP A 693 -19.66 37.09 28.24
N ASN A 694 -19.71 36.11 27.34
CA ASN A 694 -20.95 35.69 26.67
C ASN A 694 -21.89 34.83 27.56
N LYS A 695 -21.43 34.37 28.73
CA LYS A 695 -22.23 33.60 29.71
C LYS A 695 -22.67 34.43 30.92
N ALA A 696 -22.08 35.60 31.12
CA ALA A 696 -22.47 36.60 32.13
C ALA A 696 -23.60 37.50 31.60
#